data_AF-A0A5D2RFZ9-F1
#
_entry.id   AF-A0A5D2RFZ9-F1
#
_cell.length_a   1.000
_cell.length_b   1.000
_cell.length_c   1.000
_cell.angle_alpha   90.00
_cell.angle_beta   90.00
_cell.angle_gamma   90.00
#
_symmetry.space_group_name_H-M   'P 1'
#
loop_
_entity.id
_entity.type
_entity.pdbx_description
1 polymer ?
#
loop_
_entity_poly.entity_id
_entity_poly.type
_entity_poly.pdbx_seq_one_letter_code
_entity_poly.pdbx_strand_id
1 'polypeptide(L)'
;MHAGTRYVKQAYGLLKVGVRSSHKNSSSYEVIQETYVCMLRLKSSAEENNIRIQPGSGETHIFFPDSLADDLIVEVQDSKGKHLGHVLVQVATIVEDATDKLQWWSIYREPEHEPVGKLQLCINYLTSSDDNSHHKCGSVAETVAYDLVLEVAMKVQQFQQRNLQLYGSWKWLLTEFASYYGVSDVYTKLRYLSYVMDVATPTADCLGLVHELLMPVAMKGHNKRALSHQENRILGETKDQIKQILSLVFENYKSLDESSFSGIMDVFEPATGLVAPALEPAIKLYMLLHDVLSPEAQTNLCHYFQAAARKRSRRHLAETDEFVTTNNEPNFMETVAMSIAYQKMTCLCRNIKNEILTDIEIHNQHILPTFIDLPNLSASIYSTELCNRLRAFLLACPPPGPSPPMVELVIETADFHRDLASWNICHVKGGVDAKELFHLYIMIWIQDKQQSLLESCKLETVKWSGVRTQHSTTPFIDEMYERLKETLSDYEVIICRWPEYIFVLENAISDVEKAIVEALNKQYVDVVSPLKEILTPKKFGLKYMQKLTKRSVCSYTVPDELGMLLNSMKRMLDVLRPKIETQFKSWGSCIPEGGNTAPGEHLSEVTVMLRTKFRGYLQAVVEKLAKNTKLQNSTKLKKILQDSQETMGESDIRGRMQMLKELLRSTINHLHTVFETQVFIAICRWYWDRMAQDVLGFLENRKENRSWYKVSQIAVSILDDTFTSQMQQLVGNALPAKDLEPPRSILELRSMLGKDAYY
;
A
#
# COMPACT_ATOMS: atom_id res chain seq x y z
N MET A 1 31.67 67.74 -8.62
CA MET A 1 32.52 68.79 -8.02
C MET A 1 32.71 69.91 -9.04
N HIS A 2 32.93 71.12 -8.53
CA HIS A 2 32.62 72.43 -9.10
C HIS A 2 33.28 72.88 -10.42
N ALA A 3 32.60 73.89 -10.98
CA ALA A 3 33.11 75.05 -11.72
C ALA A 3 33.39 74.85 -13.23
N GLY A 4 32.97 75.73 -14.14
CA GLY A 4 32.27 77.00 -13.99
C GLY A 4 32.53 77.89 -15.20
N THR A 5 31.45 78.54 -15.67
CA THR A 5 31.37 79.95 -16.07
C THR A 5 32.10 80.51 -17.32
N ARG A 6 31.25 81.10 -18.19
CA ARG A 6 31.33 82.44 -18.84
C ARG A 6 32.18 82.56 -20.11
N TYR A 7 31.56 82.75 -21.28
CA TYR A 7 31.01 83.99 -21.88
C TYR A 7 32.05 85.06 -22.29
N VAL A 8 32.33 85.08 -23.61
CA VAL A 8 32.20 86.21 -24.56
C VAL A 8 33.15 87.43 -24.48
N LYS A 9 33.52 87.87 -25.71
CA LYS A 9 34.09 89.16 -26.20
C LYS A 9 35.62 89.31 -26.17
N GLN A 10 36.24 89.31 -27.35
CA GLN A 10 36.64 90.57 -27.99
C GLN A 10 37.10 90.39 -29.44
N ALA A 11 36.87 91.46 -30.18
CA ALA A 11 36.91 91.62 -31.61
C ALA A 11 38.27 92.11 -32.14
N TYR A 12 38.44 91.95 -33.46
CA TYR A 12 39.12 92.88 -34.38
C TYR A 12 40.65 93.01 -34.35
N GLY A 13 41.26 92.85 -35.53
CA GLY A 13 42.67 93.17 -35.75
C GLY A 13 43.22 92.85 -37.14
N LEU A 14 42.72 93.55 -38.16
CA LEU A 14 43.45 94.09 -39.33
C LEU A 14 44.69 93.36 -39.89
N LEU A 15 44.66 93.06 -41.20
CA LEU A 15 45.67 93.45 -42.24
C LEU A 15 45.26 92.80 -43.58
N LYS A 16 44.47 93.44 -44.45
CA LYS A 16 44.81 94.43 -45.50
C LYS A 16 45.96 94.03 -46.46
N VAL A 17 45.55 93.80 -47.73
CA VAL A 17 46.07 94.38 -49.00
C VAL A 17 47.50 93.98 -49.41
N GLY A 18 47.82 93.59 -50.64
CA GLY A 18 47.08 93.49 -51.90
C GLY A 18 48.03 93.55 -53.12
N VAL A 19 47.50 93.06 -54.25
CA VAL A 19 47.68 93.52 -55.64
C VAL A 19 49.04 93.38 -56.35
N ARG A 20 49.07 92.59 -57.44
CA ARG A 20 49.25 92.98 -58.89
C ARG A 20 49.77 91.77 -59.70
N SER A 21 48.92 91.16 -60.53
CA SER A 21 48.67 91.43 -61.97
C SER A 21 49.71 90.80 -62.92
N SER A 22 49.30 89.88 -63.80
CA SER A 22 49.17 90.14 -65.25
C SER A 22 48.99 88.84 -66.07
N HIS A 23 47.81 88.73 -66.68
CA HIS A 23 47.49 88.29 -68.04
C HIS A 23 47.89 86.93 -68.66
N LYS A 24 46.81 86.29 -69.16
CA LYS A 24 46.61 85.59 -70.45
C LYS A 24 47.14 84.16 -70.59
N ASN A 25 46.24 83.18 -70.58
CA ASN A 25 45.71 82.59 -71.82
C ASN A 25 44.50 81.67 -71.55
N SER A 26 43.51 81.82 -72.42
CA SER A 26 42.35 80.95 -72.58
C SER A 26 42.72 79.70 -73.38
N SER A 27 42.42 78.51 -72.86
CA SER A 27 42.07 77.35 -73.67
C SER A 27 40.96 76.57 -72.99
N SER A 28 39.93 76.31 -73.78
CA SER A 28 38.64 75.70 -73.49
C SER A 28 38.69 74.26 -72.97
N TYR A 29 37.83 74.01 -71.98
CA TYR A 29 37.04 72.80 -71.70
C TYR A 29 37.43 71.45 -72.34
N GLU A 30 37.68 70.48 -71.47
CA GLU A 30 37.02 69.16 -71.48
C GLU A 30 36.73 68.78 -70.01
N VAL A 31 35.47 68.94 -69.57
CA VAL A 31 35.01 68.36 -68.30
C VAL A 31 34.66 66.91 -68.61
N ILE A 32 35.48 65.97 -68.14
CA ILE A 32 35.13 64.56 -68.11
C ILE A 32 33.89 64.45 -67.21
N GLN A 33 32.75 64.09 -67.79
CA GLN A 33 31.48 63.93 -67.08
C GLN A 33 31.54 62.60 -66.31
N GLU A 34 32.05 62.64 -65.07
CA GLU A 34 32.07 61.46 -64.19
C GLU A 34 30.63 60.98 -63.96
N THR A 35 30.33 59.76 -64.41
CA THR A 35 29.02 59.13 -64.21
C THR A 35 29.04 58.43 -62.86
N TYR A 36 28.29 58.94 -61.89
CA TYR A 36 28.11 58.30 -60.58
C TYR A 36 26.91 57.36 -60.58
N VAL A 37 26.90 56.43 -59.63
CA VAL A 37 25.79 55.50 -59.39
C VAL A 37 25.47 55.52 -57.90
N CYS A 38 24.19 55.61 -57.54
CA CYS A 38 23.73 55.49 -56.17
C CYS A 38 23.11 54.11 -55.94
N MET A 39 23.55 53.42 -54.89
CA MET A 39 22.91 52.20 -54.39
C MET A 39 22.11 52.56 -53.14
N LEU A 40 20.80 52.33 -53.19
CA LEU A 40 19.88 52.67 -52.11
C LEU A 40 19.36 51.41 -51.43
N ARG A 41 19.31 51.41 -50.10
CA ARG A 41 18.67 50.37 -49.30
C ARG A 41 18.17 50.89 -47.97
N LEU A 42 17.17 50.21 -47.39
CA LEU A 42 16.82 50.40 -45.98
C LEU A 42 17.72 49.55 -45.10
N LYS A 43 18.02 50.02 -43.90
CA LYS A 43 18.81 49.27 -42.92
C LYS A 43 18.11 47.99 -42.45
N SER A 44 16.78 47.98 -42.43
CA SER A 44 15.94 46.80 -42.21
C SER A 44 15.96 45.77 -43.36
N SER A 45 16.34 46.17 -44.57
CA SER A 45 16.34 45.30 -45.75
C SER A 45 17.63 44.48 -45.88
N ALA A 46 17.54 43.28 -46.45
CA ALA A 46 18.70 42.42 -46.71
C ALA A 46 19.69 43.08 -47.70
N GLU A 47 21.00 42.89 -47.49
CA GLU A 47 22.06 43.52 -48.31
C GLU A 47 21.99 43.20 -49.82
N GLU A 48 21.29 42.13 -50.20
CA GLU A 48 21.07 41.72 -51.59
C GLU A 48 20.04 42.60 -52.33
N ASN A 49 19.26 43.43 -51.61
CA ASN A 49 18.19 44.27 -52.16
C ASN A 49 18.65 45.72 -52.45
N ASN A 50 19.86 45.91 -52.97
CA ASN A 50 20.35 47.24 -53.31
C ASN A 50 19.74 47.73 -54.62
N ILE A 51 19.03 48.86 -54.57
CA ILE A 51 18.45 49.48 -55.77
C ILE A 51 19.47 50.43 -56.36
N ARG A 52 19.76 50.25 -57.66
CA ARG A 52 20.68 51.08 -58.41
C ARG A 52 19.92 52.23 -59.08
N ILE A 53 20.31 53.47 -58.78
CA ILE A 53 19.74 54.69 -59.41
C ILE A 53 20.88 55.53 -60.00
N GLN A 54 20.63 56.10 -61.18
CA GLN A 54 21.56 57.05 -61.78
C GLN A 54 21.23 58.49 -61.35
N PRO A 55 22.16 59.24 -60.73
CA PRO A 55 21.93 60.63 -60.35
C PRO A 55 21.53 61.50 -61.55
N GLY A 56 20.44 62.27 -61.40
CA GLY A 56 19.90 63.13 -62.45
C GLY A 56 19.00 62.45 -63.49
N SER A 57 18.75 61.14 -63.38
CA SER A 57 17.82 60.40 -64.26
C SER A 57 16.35 60.72 -64.02
N GLY A 58 16.01 61.23 -62.84
CA GLY A 58 14.62 61.42 -62.39
C GLY A 58 13.92 60.13 -62.00
N GLU A 59 14.64 59.01 -61.90
CA GLU A 59 14.12 57.73 -61.43
C GLU A 59 13.61 57.86 -59.97
N THR A 60 12.42 57.32 -59.73
CA THR A 60 11.80 57.29 -58.41
C THR A 60 11.71 55.83 -57.95
N HIS A 61 11.97 55.60 -56.66
CA HIS A 61 11.82 54.29 -56.05
C HIS A 61 11.05 54.41 -54.73
N ILE A 62 10.18 53.44 -54.47
CA ILE A 62 9.33 53.39 -53.27
C ILE A 62 9.96 52.42 -52.27
N PHE A 63 10.12 52.88 -51.04
CA PHE A 63 10.63 52.07 -49.92
C PHE A 63 9.53 51.94 -48.86
N PHE A 64 9.49 50.79 -48.19
CA PHE A 64 8.56 50.50 -47.10
C PHE A 64 9.37 50.30 -45.81
N PRO A 65 9.55 51.34 -44.97
CA PRO A 65 10.32 51.22 -43.74
C PRO A 65 9.54 50.45 -42.67
N ASP A 66 10.22 49.58 -41.92
CA ASP A 66 9.61 48.78 -40.84
C ASP A 66 9.17 49.64 -39.64
N SER A 67 9.85 50.78 -39.42
CA SER A 67 9.52 51.74 -38.36
C SER A 67 10.12 53.13 -38.63
N LEU A 68 9.71 54.14 -37.87
CA LEU A 68 10.29 55.49 -37.93
C LEU A 68 11.78 55.54 -37.52
N ALA A 69 12.28 54.51 -36.84
CA ALA A 69 13.69 54.38 -36.44
C ALA A 69 14.57 53.72 -37.51
N ASP A 70 14.00 53.38 -38.68
CA ASP A 70 14.75 52.84 -39.81
C ASP A 70 15.56 53.94 -40.53
N ASP A 71 16.63 53.53 -41.21
CA ASP A 71 17.56 54.42 -41.90
C ASP A 71 17.64 54.06 -43.39
N LEU A 72 17.46 55.05 -44.28
CA LEU A 72 17.76 54.93 -45.70
C LEU A 72 19.26 55.18 -45.92
N ILE A 73 19.95 54.16 -46.43
CA ILE A 73 21.37 54.20 -46.76
C ILE A 73 21.49 54.45 -48.27
N VAL A 74 22.22 55.50 -48.64
CA VAL A 74 22.55 55.80 -50.04
C VAL A 74 24.07 55.76 -50.22
N GLU A 75 24.56 54.70 -50.86
CA GLU A 75 25.98 54.53 -51.18
C GLU A 75 26.28 55.10 -52.57
N VAL A 76 27.29 55.96 -52.68
CA VAL A 76 27.67 56.59 -53.95
C VAL A 76 28.93 55.92 -54.49
N GLN A 77 28.85 55.45 -55.73
CA GLN A 77 29.94 54.78 -56.44
C GLN A 77 30.34 55.55 -57.70
N ASP A 78 31.62 55.45 -58.08
CA ASP A 78 32.12 55.97 -59.35
C ASP A 78 31.73 55.06 -60.54
N SER A 79 32.03 55.52 -61.77
CA SER A 79 31.77 54.78 -63.01
C SER A 79 32.50 53.41 -63.09
N LYS A 80 33.44 53.13 -62.18
CA LYS A 80 34.19 51.87 -62.06
C LYS A 80 33.72 51.00 -60.90
N GLY A 81 32.65 51.41 -60.19
CA GLY A 81 32.07 50.69 -59.05
C GLY A 81 32.82 50.89 -57.73
N LYS A 82 33.74 51.86 -57.63
CA LYS A 82 34.45 52.17 -56.39
C LYS A 82 33.57 52.99 -55.47
N HIS A 83 33.40 52.54 -54.23
CA HIS A 83 32.67 53.27 -53.19
C HIS A 83 33.37 54.59 -52.83
N LEU A 84 32.67 55.71 -53.00
CA LEU A 84 33.16 57.05 -52.75
C LEU A 84 32.80 57.54 -51.33
N GLY A 85 31.63 57.13 -50.84
CA GLY A 85 31.07 57.45 -49.53
C GLY A 85 29.57 57.12 -49.48
N HIS A 86 28.94 57.27 -48.32
CA HIS A 86 27.51 57.02 -48.15
C HIS A 86 26.81 58.15 -47.38
N VAL A 87 25.48 58.14 -47.48
CA VAL A 87 24.57 59.01 -46.74
C VAL A 87 23.65 58.12 -45.91
N LEU A 88 23.44 58.49 -44.65
CA LEU A 88 22.44 57.90 -43.76
C LEU A 88 21.31 58.92 -43.56
N VAL A 89 20.11 58.58 -44.03
CA VAL A 89 18.91 59.39 -43.88
C VAL A 89 17.95 58.69 -42.93
N GLN A 90 17.74 59.26 -41.74
CA GLN A 90 16.80 58.69 -40.78
C GLN A 90 15.37 58.91 -41.25
N VAL A 91 14.50 57.90 -41.19
CA VAL A 91 13.11 58.06 -41.59
C VAL A 91 12.40 59.10 -40.73
N ALA A 92 12.69 59.17 -39.43
CA ALA A 92 12.16 60.18 -38.52
C ALA A 92 12.45 61.64 -38.96
N THR A 93 13.64 61.92 -39.51
CA THR A 93 13.99 63.29 -39.92
C THR A 93 13.27 63.71 -41.21
N ILE A 94 12.83 62.76 -42.03
CA ILE A 94 12.00 63.03 -43.21
C ILE A 94 10.57 63.40 -42.78
N VAL A 95 10.06 62.83 -41.68
CA VAL A 95 8.70 63.09 -41.19
C VAL A 95 8.55 64.46 -40.55
N GLU A 96 9.57 64.94 -39.83
CA GLU A 96 9.51 66.21 -39.09
C GLU A 96 9.60 67.46 -39.98
N ASP A 97 10.17 67.36 -41.18
CA ASP A 97 10.50 68.51 -42.05
C ASP A 97 9.72 68.49 -43.39
N ALA A 98 8.42 68.17 -43.33
CA ALA A 98 7.54 67.93 -44.48
C ALA A 98 7.35 69.11 -45.46
N THR A 99 7.89 70.30 -45.15
CA THR A 99 7.77 71.50 -45.99
C THR A 99 8.81 71.59 -47.11
N ASP A 100 9.95 70.89 -47.02
CA ASP A 100 11.03 70.98 -48.00
C ASP A 100 11.27 69.64 -48.70
N LYS A 101 10.63 69.42 -49.85
CA LYS A 101 10.67 68.14 -50.60
C LYS A 101 12.06 67.78 -51.15
N LEU A 102 13.07 68.64 -51.00
CA LEU A 102 14.32 68.58 -51.74
C LEU A 102 15.49 69.01 -50.85
N GLN A 103 16.16 68.04 -50.22
CA GLN A 103 17.15 68.30 -49.17
C GLN A 103 18.57 67.90 -49.60
N TRP A 104 19.55 68.70 -49.18
CA TRP A 104 20.98 68.42 -49.39
C TRP A 104 21.55 67.62 -48.22
N TRP A 105 22.10 66.45 -48.54
CA TRP A 105 22.75 65.56 -47.59
C TRP A 105 24.26 65.54 -47.84
N SER A 106 25.05 65.60 -46.77
CA SER A 106 26.51 65.44 -46.86
C SER A 106 26.85 63.96 -47.03
N ILE A 107 27.73 63.65 -47.98
CA ILE A 107 28.25 62.30 -48.20
C ILE A 107 29.48 62.14 -47.31
N TYR A 108 29.53 61.08 -46.52
CA TYR A 108 30.63 60.77 -45.61
C TYR A 108 31.40 59.54 -46.06
N ARG A 109 32.72 59.55 -45.86
CA ARG A 109 33.57 58.38 -46.07
C ARG A 109 34.00 57.79 -44.73
N GLU A 110 33.62 56.54 -44.49
CA GLU A 110 34.06 55.76 -43.33
C GLU A 110 35.44 55.12 -43.57
N PRO A 111 36.28 54.94 -42.51
CA PRO A 111 36.00 55.15 -41.08
C PRO A 111 36.32 56.55 -40.52
N GLU A 112 36.80 57.49 -41.35
CA GLU A 112 37.30 58.80 -40.92
C GLU A 112 36.20 59.88 -40.80
N HIS A 113 34.94 59.54 -41.15
CA HIS A 113 33.79 60.46 -41.17
C HIS A 113 34.08 61.78 -41.92
N GLU A 114 34.90 61.73 -42.97
CA GLU A 114 35.27 62.91 -43.74
C GLU A 114 34.14 63.28 -44.72
N PRO A 115 33.68 64.55 -44.78
CA PRO A 115 32.69 64.99 -45.76
C PRO A 115 33.32 65.06 -47.15
N VAL A 116 32.97 64.11 -48.01
CA VAL A 116 33.54 63.94 -49.36
C VAL A 116 32.69 64.55 -50.47
N GLY A 117 31.46 64.98 -50.17
CA GLY A 117 30.58 65.61 -51.15
C GLY A 117 29.20 65.93 -50.59
N LYS A 118 28.29 66.37 -51.47
CA LYS A 118 26.87 66.57 -51.14
C LYS A 118 25.98 65.91 -52.19
N LEU A 119 24.90 65.29 -51.74
CA LEU A 119 23.87 64.64 -52.55
C LEU A 119 22.55 65.36 -52.31
N GLN A 120 21.81 65.66 -53.38
CA GLN A 120 20.47 66.20 -53.27
C GLN A 120 19.46 65.06 -53.45
N LEU A 121 18.57 64.87 -52.46
CA LEU A 121 17.53 63.84 -52.52
C LEU A 121 16.16 64.50 -52.47
N CYS A 122 15.28 64.09 -53.39
CA CYS A 122 13.86 64.41 -53.31
C CYS A 122 13.13 63.24 -52.68
N ILE A 123 12.69 63.40 -51.43
CA ILE A 123 12.03 62.34 -50.66
C ILE A 123 10.62 62.82 -50.33
N ASN A 124 9.62 62.09 -50.81
CA ASN A 124 8.23 62.31 -50.43
C ASN A 124 7.84 61.23 -49.44
N TYR A 125 7.60 61.61 -48.20
CA TYR A 125 7.02 60.73 -47.21
C TYR A 125 5.50 60.86 -47.24
N LEU A 126 4.83 59.79 -47.66
CA LEU A 126 3.37 59.73 -47.72
C LEU A 126 2.85 59.06 -46.44
N THR A 127 2.39 59.85 -45.47
CA THR A 127 1.50 59.37 -44.42
C THR A 127 0.06 59.43 -44.92
N SER A 128 -0.74 58.40 -44.67
CA SER A 128 -2.13 58.32 -45.11
C SER A 128 -3.10 59.27 -44.39
N SER A 129 -2.68 60.49 -44.05
CA SER A 129 -3.45 61.43 -43.22
C SER A 129 -3.62 62.80 -43.87
N ASP A 130 -4.10 62.83 -45.12
CA ASP A 130 -4.75 64.03 -45.64
C ASP A 130 -6.26 63.75 -45.73
N ASP A 131 -6.95 64.20 -44.68
CA ASP A 131 -8.40 64.21 -44.55
C ASP A 131 -9.01 65.11 -45.64
N ASN A 132 -9.64 64.51 -46.66
CA ASN A 132 -10.97 64.93 -47.11
C ASN A 132 -11.51 64.03 -48.24
N SER A 133 -12.72 63.50 -48.00
CA SER A 133 -13.65 62.84 -48.94
C SER A 133 -13.46 61.33 -49.27
N HIS A 134 -14.31 60.52 -48.62
CA HIS A 134 -14.98 59.33 -49.13
C HIS A 134 -14.15 58.19 -49.76
N HIS A 135 -13.59 57.32 -48.92
CA HIS A 135 -13.90 55.88 -48.79
C HIS A 135 -12.75 55.21 -48.01
N LYS A 136 -13.10 54.57 -46.88
CA LYS A 136 -12.14 53.83 -46.03
C LYS A 136 -11.53 52.67 -46.80
N CYS A 137 -10.33 52.82 -47.35
CA CYS A 137 -9.46 51.71 -47.67
C CYS A 137 -8.01 52.21 -47.71
N GLY A 138 -7.29 52.09 -46.58
CA GLY A 138 -5.83 52.05 -46.65
C GLY A 138 -5.41 50.78 -47.41
N SER A 139 -4.17 50.71 -47.91
CA SER A 139 -3.64 49.45 -48.47
C SER A 139 -3.66 48.37 -47.38
N VAL A 140 -4.68 47.51 -47.40
CA VAL A 140 -4.80 46.39 -46.46
C VAL A 140 -3.78 45.34 -46.91
N ALA A 141 -2.83 44.99 -46.04
CA ALA A 141 -1.93 43.87 -46.30
C ALA A 141 -2.76 42.61 -46.58
N GLU A 142 -2.34 41.81 -47.55
CA GLU A 142 -3.10 40.66 -48.07
C GLU A 142 -3.41 39.65 -46.95
N THR A 143 -2.53 39.52 -45.96
CA THR A 143 -2.73 38.71 -44.74
C THR A 143 -3.84 39.26 -43.84
N VAL A 144 -3.95 40.59 -43.70
CA VAL A 144 -5.02 41.25 -42.92
C VAL A 144 -6.37 41.10 -43.62
N ALA A 145 -6.38 41.21 -44.96
CA ALA A 145 -7.59 40.96 -45.74
C ALA A 145 -8.03 39.49 -45.64
N TYR A 146 -7.08 38.54 -45.70
CA TYR A 146 -7.36 37.12 -45.47
C TYR A 146 -7.94 36.85 -44.07
N ASP A 147 -7.34 37.43 -43.03
CA ASP A 147 -7.81 37.31 -41.65
C ASP A 147 -9.28 37.74 -41.50
N LEU A 148 -9.67 38.85 -42.13
CA LEU A 148 -11.05 39.34 -42.11
C LEU A 148 -12.01 38.38 -42.82
N VAL A 149 -11.63 37.83 -43.98
CA VAL A 149 -12.46 36.84 -44.69
C VAL A 149 -12.60 35.56 -43.86
N LEU A 150 -11.53 35.13 -43.20
CA LEU A 150 -11.53 33.97 -42.31
C LEU A 150 -12.45 34.17 -41.11
N GLU A 151 -12.37 35.33 -40.45
CA GLU A 151 -13.21 35.67 -39.31
C GLU A 151 -14.69 35.72 -39.68
N VAL A 152 -15.03 36.30 -40.85
CA VAL A 152 -16.41 36.33 -41.35
C VAL A 152 -16.90 34.92 -41.67
N ALA A 153 -16.07 34.10 -42.34
CA ALA A 153 -16.41 32.71 -42.62
C ALA A 153 -16.74 31.93 -41.35
N MET A 154 -15.92 32.06 -40.31
CA MET A 154 -16.14 31.44 -39.00
C MET A 154 -17.42 31.91 -38.33
N LYS A 155 -17.69 33.22 -38.33
CA LYS A 155 -18.91 33.79 -37.74
C LYS A 155 -20.18 33.30 -38.44
N VAL A 156 -20.16 33.26 -39.78
CA VAL A 156 -21.31 32.81 -40.57
C VAL A 156 -21.55 31.31 -40.38
N GLN A 157 -20.49 30.51 -40.26
CA GLN A 157 -20.58 29.06 -40.07
C GLN A 157 -20.75 28.64 -38.61
N GLN A 158 -20.95 29.59 -37.69
CA GLN A 158 -21.11 29.33 -36.25
C GLN A 158 -19.97 28.47 -35.69
N PHE A 159 -18.73 28.89 -35.98
CA PHE A 159 -17.53 28.26 -35.46
C PHE A 159 -17.52 28.34 -33.93
N GLN A 160 -17.49 27.19 -33.27
CA GLN A 160 -17.55 27.05 -31.82
C GLN A 160 -16.96 25.70 -31.39
N GLN A 161 -16.95 25.40 -30.08
CA GLN A 161 -16.55 24.07 -29.60
C GLN A 161 -17.35 22.98 -30.36
N ARG A 162 -16.67 21.92 -30.84
CA ARG A 162 -17.23 20.80 -31.63
C ARG A 162 -17.68 21.12 -33.06
N ASN A 163 -17.68 22.39 -33.48
CA ASN A 163 -17.89 22.78 -34.88
C ASN A 163 -16.66 23.53 -35.41
N LEU A 164 -15.61 22.76 -35.69
CA LEU A 164 -14.28 23.28 -35.98
C LEU A 164 -13.93 23.26 -37.48
N GLN A 165 -14.85 22.88 -38.37
CA GLN A 165 -14.56 22.74 -39.80
C GLN A 165 -15.22 23.83 -40.63
N LEU A 166 -14.44 24.41 -41.55
CA LEU A 166 -14.98 25.26 -42.61
C LEU A 166 -15.40 24.41 -43.81
N TYR A 167 -16.57 24.68 -44.38
CA TYR A 167 -17.11 23.94 -45.53
C TYR A 167 -17.73 24.82 -46.60
N GLY A 168 -18.02 24.24 -47.77
CA GLY A 168 -18.78 24.90 -48.85
C GLY A 168 -18.09 26.13 -49.45
N SER A 169 -18.90 27.14 -49.78
CA SER A 169 -18.47 28.36 -50.48
C SER A 169 -17.42 29.16 -49.72
N TRP A 170 -17.44 29.15 -48.38
CA TRP A 170 -16.46 29.85 -47.56
C TRP A 170 -15.07 29.20 -47.58
N LYS A 171 -15.01 27.87 -47.52
CA LYS A 171 -13.73 27.13 -47.67
C LYS A 171 -13.12 27.36 -49.06
N TRP A 172 -13.96 27.31 -50.10
CA TRP A 172 -13.55 27.61 -51.46
C TRP A 172 -13.01 29.04 -51.58
N LEU A 173 -13.77 30.03 -51.08
CA LEU A 173 -13.38 31.44 -51.13
C LEU A 173 -12.02 31.70 -50.46
N LEU A 174 -11.78 31.13 -49.28
CA LEU A 174 -10.50 31.27 -48.58
C LEU A 174 -9.34 30.65 -49.36
N THR A 175 -9.58 29.51 -50.01
CA THR A 175 -8.57 28.81 -50.82
C THR A 175 -8.19 29.63 -52.06
N GLU A 176 -9.21 30.12 -52.79
CA GLU A 176 -8.99 30.97 -53.97
C GLU A 176 -8.37 32.32 -53.59
N PHE A 177 -8.81 32.93 -52.49
CA PHE A 177 -8.25 34.19 -52.00
C PHE A 177 -6.76 34.03 -51.69
N ALA A 178 -6.38 32.99 -50.93
CA ALA A 178 -4.99 32.74 -50.58
C ALA A 178 -4.13 32.49 -51.82
N SER A 179 -4.63 31.72 -52.80
CA SER A 179 -3.93 31.43 -54.05
C SER A 179 -3.78 32.68 -54.92
N TYR A 180 -4.81 33.52 -55.02
CA TYR A 180 -4.81 34.69 -55.89
C TYR A 180 -3.93 35.81 -55.35
N TYR A 181 -3.96 36.05 -54.04
CA TYR A 181 -3.21 37.12 -53.38
C TYR A 181 -1.87 36.66 -52.79
N GLY A 182 -1.46 35.41 -53.02
CA GLY A 182 -0.15 34.90 -52.62
C GLY A 182 0.05 34.72 -51.11
N VAL A 183 -1.02 34.51 -50.35
CA VAL A 183 -0.92 34.23 -48.91
C VAL A 183 -0.36 32.83 -48.69
N SER A 184 0.73 32.73 -47.92
CA SER A 184 1.42 31.47 -47.61
C SER A 184 0.47 30.41 -47.05
N ASP A 185 0.55 29.19 -47.57
CA ASP A 185 -0.16 28.01 -47.04
C ASP A 185 0.16 27.78 -45.54
N VAL A 186 1.39 28.10 -45.10
CA VAL A 186 1.76 28.01 -43.68
C VAL A 186 1.04 29.07 -42.85
N TYR A 187 0.98 30.31 -43.35
CA TYR A 187 0.25 31.40 -42.70
C TYR A 187 -1.24 31.08 -42.56
N THR A 188 -1.90 30.62 -43.64
CA THR A 188 -3.33 30.30 -43.61
C THR A 188 -3.66 29.21 -42.57
N LYS A 189 -2.82 28.16 -42.48
CA LYS A 189 -2.96 27.08 -41.50
C LYS A 189 -2.69 27.54 -40.07
N LEU A 190 -1.62 28.31 -39.84
CA LEU A 190 -1.30 28.85 -38.52
C LEU A 190 -2.38 29.80 -38.01
N ARG A 191 -2.92 30.64 -38.91
CA ARG A 191 -3.99 31.57 -38.56
C ARG A 191 -5.29 30.84 -38.25
N TYR A 192 -5.64 29.83 -39.04
CA TYR A 192 -6.78 28.98 -38.73
C TYR A 192 -6.61 28.25 -37.40
N LEU A 193 -5.41 27.71 -37.17
CA LEU A 193 -5.05 27.03 -35.93
C LEU A 193 -5.14 27.95 -34.70
N SER A 194 -4.76 29.23 -34.79
CA SER A 194 -4.93 30.16 -33.66
C SER A 194 -6.40 30.29 -33.23
N TYR A 195 -7.33 30.35 -34.19
CA TYR A 195 -8.77 30.38 -33.87
C TYR A 195 -9.29 29.05 -33.34
N VAL A 196 -8.79 27.92 -33.85
CA VAL A 196 -9.11 26.59 -33.28
C VAL A 196 -8.67 26.52 -31.83
N MET A 197 -7.48 27.04 -31.50
CA MET A 197 -6.95 27.02 -30.14
C MET A 197 -7.74 27.91 -29.17
N ASP A 198 -8.38 28.98 -29.63
CA ASP A 198 -9.25 29.83 -28.78
C ASP A 198 -10.50 29.10 -28.27
N VAL A 199 -10.94 28.04 -28.95
CA VAL A 199 -12.11 27.23 -28.59
C VAL A 199 -11.75 25.75 -28.36
N ALA A 200 -10.46 25.43 -28.25
CA ALA A 200 -10.00 24.06 -28.23
C ALA A 200 -10.46 23.34 -26.96
N THR A 201 -10.92 22.09 -27.14
CA THR A 201 -11.37 21.19 -26.07
C THR A 201 -10.62 19.86 -26.17
N PRO A 202 -10.43 19.12 -25.06
CA PRO A 202 -9.67 17.88 -25.01
C PRO A 202 -10.45 16.71 -25.63
N THR A 203 -10.84 16.85 -26.89
CA THR A 203 -11.63 15.89 -27.66
C THR A 203 -10.86 15.40 -28.89
N ALA A 204 -11.18 14.20 -29.37
CA ALA A 204 -10.46 13.56 -30.47
C ALA A 204 -10.56 14.35 -31.78
N ASP A 205 -11.72 14.93 -32.08
CA ASP A 205 -11.97 15.74 -33.26
C ASP A 205 -11.13 17.03 -33.26
N CYS A 206 -11.05 17.70 -32.11
CA CYS A 206 -10.26 18.92 -31.93
C CYS A 206 -8.76 18.63 -32.03
N LEU A 207 -8.25 17.66 -31.27
CA LEU A 207 -6.83 17.33 -31.23
C LEU A 207 -6.35 16.74 -32.57
N GLY A 208 -7.20 15.97 -33.25
CA GLY A 208 -6.95 15.49 -34.61
C GLY A 208 -6.78 16.64 -35.59
N LEU A 209 -7.69 17.62 -35.59
CA LEU A 209 -7.59 18.81 -36.44
C LEU A 209 -6.33 19.64 -36.13
N VAL A 210 -6.00 19.84 -34.86
CA VAL A 210 -4.78 20.54 -34.44
C VAL A 210 -3.53 19.83 -34.98
N HIS A 211 -3.47 18.51 -34.88
CA HIS A 211 -2.38 17.72 -35.43
C HIS A 211 -2.29 17.85 -36.96
N GLU A 212 -3.41 17.77 -37.68
CA GLU A 212 -3.44 17.94 -39.15
C GLU A 212 -2.94 19.30 -39.61
N LEU A 213 -3.30 20.38 -38.91
CA LEU A 213 -2.87 21.73 -39.25
C LEU A 213 -1.40 21.98 -38.92
N LEU A 214 -0.91 21.39 -37.81
CA LEU A 214 0.44 21.63 -37.31
C LEU A 214 1.50 20.77 -38.01
N MET A 215 1.19 19.53 -38.39
CA MET A 215 2.13 18.60 -39.03
C MET A 215 2.88 19.19 -40.25
N PRO A 216 2.21 19.79 -41.25
CA PRO A 216 2.91 20.39 -42.40
C PRO A 216 3.76 21.61 -42.01
N VAL A 217 3.36 22.35 -40.96
CA VAL A 217 4.09 23.51 -40.45
C VAL A 217 5.36 23.09 -39.71
N ALA A 218 5.26 22.06 -38.87
CA ALA A 218 6.39 21.49 -38.14
C ALA A 218 7.46 20.94 -39.11
N MET A 219 7.04 20.20 -40.14
CA MET A 219 7.94 19.66 -41.17
C MET A 219 8.71 20.76 -41.92
N LYS A 220 8.08 21.89 -42.23
CA LYS A 220 8.75 23.06 -42.85
C LYS A 220 9.63 23.83 -41.86
N GLY A 221 9.21 23.94 -40.59
CA GLY A 221 9.89 24.70 -39.54
C GLY A 221 11.22 24.10 -39.06
N HIS A 222 11.50 22.82 -39.30
CA HIS A 222 12.82 22.23 -39.02
C HIS A 222 13.97 22.88 -39.81
N ASN A 223 13.66 23.56 -40.91
CA ASN A 223 14.57 24.45 -41.60
C ASN A 223 14.42 25.87 -41.03
N LYS A 224 15.30 26.30 -40.12
CA LYS A 224 15.27 27.62 -39.41
C LYS A 224 15.17 28.87 -40.32
N ARG A 225 15.29 28.72 -41.64
CA ARG A 225 15.19 29.78 -42.65
C ARG A 225 13.86 29.80 -43.42
N ALA A 226 12.89 28.95 -43.08
CA ALA A 226 11.70 28.71 -43.90
C ALA A 226 10.42 29.44 -43.46
N LEU A 227 10.36 29.97 -42.23
CA LEU A 227 9.17 30.66 -41.69
C LEU A 227 9.42 32.16 -41.53
N SER A 228 8.43 32.98 -41.88
CA SER A 228 8.45 34.43 -41.65
C SER A 228 8.39 34.79 -40.16
N HIS A 229 8.74 36.03 -39.81
CA HIS A 229 8.64 36.51 -38.42
C HIS A 229 7.20 36.43 -37.88
N GLN A 230 6.21 36.77 -38.71
CA GLN A 230 4.79 36.70 -38.33
C GLN A 230 4.34 35.25 -38.10
N GLU A 231 4.71 34.31 -38.97
CA GLU A 231 4.42 32.88 -38.80
C GLU A 231 5.09 32.31 -37.54
N ASN A 232 6.34 32.68 -37.26
CA ASN A 232 7.04 32.25 -36.04
C ASN A 232 6.37 32.76 -34.76
N ARG A 233 5.88 34.00 -34.77
CA ARG A 233 5.14 34.57 -33.63
C ARG A 233 3.85 33.80 -33.37
N ILE A 234 3.03 33.61 -34.41
CA ILE A 234 1.76 32.86 -34.28
C ILE A 234 2.05 31.43 -33.82
N LEU A 235 3.02 30.75 -34.43
CA LEU A 235 3.42 29.39 -34.03
C LEU A 235 3.88 29.32 -32.56
N GLY A 236 4.59 30.33 -32.06
CA GLY A 236 4.99 30.41 -30.66
C GLY A 236 3.80 30.49 -29.71
N GLU A 237 2.89 31.44 -29.96
CA GLU A 237 1.66 31.64 -29.17
C GLU A 237 0.79 30.37 -29.18
N THR A 238 0.58 29.78 -30.37
CA THR A 238 -0.19 28.55 -30.55
C THR A 238 0.46 27.34 -29.86
N LYS A 239 1.79 27.21 -29.88
CA LYS A 239 2.49 26.12 -29.19
C LYS A 239 2.23 26.13 -27.70
N ASP A 240 2.18 27.31 -27.09
CA ASP A 240 1.91 27.41 -25.64
C ASP A 240 0.45 27.08 -25.31
N GLN A 241 -0.51 27.48 -26.16
CA GLN A 241 -1.91 27.02 -26.04
C GLN A 241 -2.02 25.49 -26.22
N ILE A 242 -1.28 24.90 -27.17
CA ILE A 242 -1.28 23.44 -27.38
C ILE A 242 -0.69 22.72 -26.16
N LYS A 243 0.37 23.24 -25.53
CA LYS A 243 0.90 22.66 -24.29
C LYS A 243 -0.15 22.67 -23.17
N GLN A 244 -0.92 23.75 -23.05
CA GLN A 244 -1.98 23.84 -22.04
C GLN A 244 -3.05 22.77 -22.28
N ILE A 245 -3.53 22.59 -23.51
CA ILE A 245 -4.54 21.55 -23.76
C ILE A 245 -3.97 20.14 -23.59
N LEU A 246 -2.72 19.89 -24.00
CA LEU A 246 -2.06 18.60 -23.76
C LEU A 246 -1.91 18.31 -22.26
N SER A 247 -1.54 19.29 -21.45
CA SER A 247 -1.52 19.12 -19.99
C SER A 247 -2.91 18.77 -19.45
N LEU A 248 -3.96 19.43 -19.95
CA LEU A 248 -5.33 19.16 -19.55
C LEU A 248 -5.75 17.73 -19.93
N VAL A 249 -5.39 17.25 -21.12
CA VAL A 249 -5.69 15.89 -21.58
C VAL A 249 -4.96 14.87 -20.71
N PHE A 250 -3.64 14.98 -20.58
CA PHE A 250 -2.83 13.99 -19.86
C PHE A 250 -3.09 13.99 -18.35
N GLU A 251 -3.35 15.14 -17.73
CA GLU A 251 -3.69 15.22 -16.31
C GLU A 251 -5.11 14.67 -16.00
N ASN A 252 -5.94 14.44 -17.02
CA ASN A 252 -7.32 13.97 -16.87
C ASN A 252 -7.65 12.76 -17.77
N TYR A 253 -6.66 11.97 -18.21
CA TYR A 253 -6.84 10.91 -19.21
C TYR A 253 -7.95 9.87 -18.90
N LYS A 254 -8.27 9.63 -17.62
CA LYS A 254 -9.37 8.74 -17.16
C LYS A 254 -10.74 9.42 -17.05
N SER A 255 -10.81 10.71 -17.27
CA SER A 255 -12.01 11.55 -17.13
C SER A 255 -12.31 12.33 -18.41
N LEU A 256 -11.68 11.95 -19.52
CA LEU A 256 -11.97 12.49 -20.85
C LEU A 256 -13.29 11.91 -21.34
N ASP A 257 -14.16 12.78 -21.84
CA ASP A 257 -15.45 12.40 -22.37
C ASP A 257 -15.76 13.17 -23.65
N GLU A 258 -16.04 12.42 -24.72
CA GLU A 258 -16.42 12.96 -26.01
C GLU A 258 -17.85 13.51 -26.04
N SER A 259 -18.71 13.13 -25.09
CA SER A 259 -20.09 13.62 -25.04
C SER A 259 -20.22 14.98 -24.35
N SER A 260 -19.24 15.33 -23.52
CA SER A 260 -19.14 16.61 -22.82
C SER A 260 -18.67 17.75 -23.74
N PHE A 261 -19.32 18.91 -23.63
CA PHE A 261 -18.88 20.13 -24.33
C PHE A 261 -17.49 20.61 -23.88
N SER A 262 -17.08 20.31 -22.65
CA SER A 262 -15.76 20.66 -22.11
C SER A 262 -14.70 19.60 -22.43
N GLY A 263 -15.08 18.45 -23.01
CA GLY A 263 -14.23 17.28 -23.23
C GLY A 263 -13.84 16.53 -21.95
N ILE A 264 -14.36 16.93 -20.78
CA ILE A 264 -14.06 16.34 -19.47
C ILE A 264 -15.38 16.02 -18.77
N MET A 265 -15.41 14.89 -18.05
CA MET A 265 -16.53 14.52 -17.19
C MET A 265 -16.65 15.48 -15.99
N ASP A 266 -17.86 15.98 -15.78
CA ASP A 266 -18.18 16.86 -14.64
C ASP A 266 -18.35 16.09 -13.32
N VAL A 267 -18.77 14.82 -13.38
CA VAL A 267 -18.98 13.94 -12.23
C VAL A 267 -17.80 13.00 -12.06
N PHE A 268 -17.35 12.80 -10.83
CA PHE A 268 -16.33 11.81 -10.53
C PHE A 268 -16.91 10.40 -10.59
N GLU A 269 -16.49 9.63 -11.58
CA GLU A 269 -16.85 8.22 -11.73
C GLU A 269 -15.62 7.32 -11.64
N PRO A 270 -15.80 6.04 -11.23
CA PRO A 270 -14.77 5.03 -11.35
C PRO A 270 -14.26 4.97 -12.78
N ALA A 271 -12.93 4.87 -12.94
CA ALA A 271 -12.34 4.80 -14.27
C ALA A 271 -12.90 3.59 -15.03
N THR A 272 -13.33 3.81 -16.26
CA THR A 272 -13.65 2.74 -17.20
C THR A 272 -12.34 2.29 -17.84
N GLY A 273 -12.14 0.97 -17.98
CA GLY A 273 -10.94 0.37 -18.61
C GLY A 273 -10.76 0.69 -20.10
N LEU A 274 -11.54 1.63 -20.62
CA LEU A 274 -11.56 2.02 -22.03
C LEU A 274 -10.65 3.21 -22.23
N VAL A 275 -9.86 3.18 -23.30
CA VAL A 275 -9.04 4.33 -23.66
C VAL A 275 -9.91 5.41 -24.27
N ALA A 276 -9.81 6.61 -23.70
CA ALA A 276 -10.48 7.78 -24.23
C ALA A 276 -10.01 8.09 -25.67
N PRO A 277 -10.92 8.32 -26.63
CA PRO A 277 -10.56 8.60 -28.02
C PRO A 277 -9.59 9.78 -28.20
N ALA A 278 -9.67 10.79 -27.32
CA ALA A 278 -8.80 11.96 -27.33
C ALA A 278 -7.32 11.67 -26.96
N LEU A 279 -7.03 10.54 -26.28
CA LEU A 279 -5.68 10.25 -25.78
C LEU A 279 -4.69 9.95 -26.91
N GLU A 280 -5.11 9.21 -27.94
CA GLU A 280 -4.23 8.85 -29.07
C GLU A 280 -3.81 10.09 -29.90
N PRO A 281 -4.74 10.97 -30.33
CA PRO A 281 -4.38 12.24 -30.98
C PRO A 281 -3.46 13.12 -30.13
N ALA A 282 -3.67 13.15 -28.80
CA ALA A 282 -2.81 13.92 -27.89
C ALA A 282 -1.37 13.41 -27.87
N ILE A 283 -1.16 12.09 -27.85
CA ILE A 283 0.18 11.49 -27.87
C ILE A 283 0.87 11.78 -29.20
N LYS A 284 0.15 11.63 -30.33
CA LYS A 284 0.66 12.00 -31.66
C LYS A 284 1.09 13.47 -31.73
N LEU A 285 0.27 14.36 -31.19
CA LEU A 285 0.55 15.79 -31.12
C LEU A 285 1.75 16.11 -30.20
N TYR A 286 1.86 15.41 -29.07
CA TYR A 286 2.99 15.56 -28.16
C TYR A 286 4.31 15.14 -28.83
N MET A 287 4.32 14.00 -29.53
CA MET A 287 5.48 13.49 -30.27
C MET A 287 5.87 14.37 -31.47
N LEU A 288 4.92 15.10 -32.06
CA LEU A 288 5.21 16.07 -33.11
C LEU A 288 5.92 17.31 -32.58
N LEU A 289 5.58 17.74 -31.36
CA LEU A 289 6.09 18.96 -30.74
C LEU A 289 7.41 18.78 -29.99
N HIS A 290 7.70 17.58 -29.51
CA HIS A 290 8.84 17.28 -28.65
C HIS A 290 9.71 16.19 -29.25
N ASP A 291 11.02 16.30 -29.04
CA ASP A 291 11.94 15.21 -29.31
C ASP A 291 11.75 14.11 -28.26
N VAL A 292 11.18 12.98 -28.69
CA VAL A 292 10.85 11.83 -27.84
C VAL A 292 12.10 11.16 -27.25
N LEU A 293 13.28 11.41 -27.82
CA LEU A 293 14.55 10.93 -27.27
C LEU A 293 15.11 11.86 -26.19
N SER A 294 14.58 13.09 -26.06
CA SER A 294 15.02 14.03 -25.03
C SER A 294 14.53 13.58 -23.64
N PRO A 295 15.42 13.50 -22.63
CA PRO A 295 15.03 13.15 -21.28
C PRO A 295 14.05 14.16 -20.68
N GLU A 296 14.11 15.42 -21.09
CA GLU A 296 13.20 16.48 -20.62
C GLU A 296 11.77 16.21 -21.09
N ALA A 297 11.59 15.84 -22.36
CA ALA A 297 10.27 15.49 -22.92
C ALA A 297 9.71 14.23 -22.27
N GLN A 298 10.53 13.18 -22.12
CA GLN A 298 10.11 11.95 -21.44
C GLN A 298 9.66 12.23 -20.00
N THR A 299 10.44 13.01 -19.25
CA THR A 299 10.14 13.38 -17.87
C THR A 299 8.86 14.21 -17.76
N ASN A 300 8.68 15.18 -18.67
CA ASN A 300 7.47 16.02 -18.69
C ASN A 300 6.21 15.20 -18.95
N LEU A 301 6.25 14.27 -19.91
CA LEU A 301 5.08 13.42 -20.18
C LEU A 301 4.77 12.50 -19.00
N CYS A 302 5.79 11.88 -18.39
CA CYS A 302 5.63 11.12 -17.14
C CYS A 302 5.03 11.98 -16.02
N HIS A 303 5.46 13.24 -15.87
CA HIS A 303 4.96 14.15 -14.85
C HIS A 303 3.46 14.43 -15.00
N TYR A 304 2.93 14.56 -16.22
CA TYR A 304 1.48 14.71 -16.41
C TYR A 304 0.68 13.51 -15.92
N PHE A 305 1.12 12.28 -16.24
CA PHE A 305 0.48 11.07 -15.74
C PHE A 305 0.61 10.92 -14.22
N GLN A 306 1.74 11.34 -13.64
CA GLN A 306 1.89 11.40 -12.18
C GLN A 306 0.93 12.40 -11.54
N ALA A 307 0.78 13.58 -12.14
CA ALA A 307 -0.16 14.60 -11.69
C ALA A 307 -1.61 14.09 -11.77
N ALA A 308 -1.96 13.37 -12.84
CA ALA A 308 -3.25 12.71 -12.98
C ALA A 308 -3.51 11.68 -11.87
N ALA A 309 -2.57 10.77 -11.62
CA ALA A 309 -2.67 9.76 -10.58
C ALA A 309 -2.82 10.39 -9.18
N ARG A 310 -2.03 11.44 -8.88
CA ARG A 310 -2.17 12.21 -7.63
C ARG A 310 -3.53 12.90 -7.53
N LYS A 311 -4.05 13.46 -8.63
CA LYS A 311 -5.36 14.12 -8.65
C LYS A 311 -6.48 13.13 -8.36
N ARG A 312 -6.46 11.92 -8.96
CA ARG A 312 -7.43 10.86 -8.68
C ARG A 312 -7.29 10.30 -7.28
N SER A 313 -6.06 10.04 -6.82
CA SER A 313 -5.78 9.59 -5.45
C SER A 313 -6.40 10.56 -4.43
N ARG A 314 -6.13 11.87 -4.55
CA ARG A 314 -6.70 12.88 -3.65
C ARG A 314 -8.24 12.87 -3.60
N ARG A 315 -8.91 12.61 -4.72
CA ARG A 315 -10.38 12.52 -4.75
C ARG A 315 -10.89 11.30 -3.98
N HIS A 316 -10.30 10.13 -4.22
CA HIS A 316 -10.63 8.90 -3.47
C HIS A 316 -10.36 9.05 -1.98
N LEU A 317 -9.23 9.66 -1.61
CA LEU A 317 -8.86 9.88 -0.22
C LEU A 317 -9.82 10.82 0.53
N ALA A 318 -10.38 11.82 -0.16
CA ALA A 318 -11.27 12.83 0.43
C ALA A 318 -12.53 12.21 1.08
N GLU A 319 -13.02 11.08 0.55
CA GLU A 319 -14.17 10.35 1.11
C GLU A 319 -13.90 9.79 2.51
N THR A 320 -12.63 9.70 2.91
CA THR A 320 -12.18 9.14 4.19
C THR A 320 -11.54 10.18 5.12
N ASP A 321 -11.54 11.47 4.76
CA ASP A 321 -10.92 12.54 5.55
C ASP A 321 -11.55 12.71 6.94
N GLU A 322 -12.83 12.39 7.07
CA GLU A 322 -13.56 12.45 8.34
C GLU A 322 -12.95 11.54 9.44
N PHE A 323 -12.24 10.48 9.06
CA PHE A 323 -11.66 9.51 10.00
C PHE A 323 -10.19 9.78 10.36
N VAL A 324 -9.55 10.75 9.69
CA VAL A 324 -8.12 11.03 9.84
C VAL A 324 -7.88 12.41 10.46
N THR A 325 -8.81 13.35 10.28
CA THR A 325 -8.62 14.76 10.64
C THR A 325 -9.11 15.14 12.05
N THR A 326 -9.78 14.26 12.78
CA THR A 326 -10.33 14.57 14.10
C THR A 326 -9.27 14.51 15.19
N ASN A 327 -8.76 15.70 15.57
CA ASN A 327 -8.13 16.00 16.87
C ASN A 327 -9.14 16.11 18.02
N ASN A 328 -10.38 15.64 17.85
CA ASN A 328 -11.37 15.65 18.92
C ASN A 328 -11.10 14.45 19.84
N GLU A 329 -11.16 14.69 21.16
CA GLU A 329 -11.11 13.66 22.18
C GLU A 329 -11.90 12.41 21.78
N PRO A 330 -11.49 11.21 22.23
CA PRO A 330 -12.14 9.96 21.91
C PRO A 330 -13.53 9.93 22.56
N ASN A 331 -14.49 10.63 21.97
CA ASN A 331 -15.89 10.28 22.07
C ASN A 331 -15.96 8.88 21.49
N PHE A 332 -16.04 7.88 22.38
CA PHE A 332 -16.23 6.48 22.06
C PHE A 332 -17.14 6.37 20.83
N MET A 333 -16.52 6.19 19.65
CA MET A 333 -17.25 5.97 18.41
C MET A 333 -18.11 4.75 18.70
N GLU A 334 -19.43 4.93 18.61
CA GLU A 334 -20.40 3.86 18.70
C GLU A 334 -19.90 2.68 17.86
N THR A 335 -19.99 1.44 18.35
CA THR A 335 -19.41 0.25 17.70
C THR A 335 -19.79 0.15 16.21
N VAL A 336 -20.97 0.68 15.86
CA VAL A 336 -21.47 0.83 14.49
C VAL A 336 -20.65 1.82 13.66
N ALA A 337 -20.33 3.00 14.19
CA ALA A 337 -19.55 4.03 13.50
C ALA A 337 -18.12 3.53 13.19
N MET A 338 -17.50 2.81 14.14
CA MET A 338 -16.19 2.20 13.91
C MET A 338 -16.24 1.12 12.81
N SER A 339 -17.27 0.27 12.81
CA SER A 339 -17.49 -0.73 11.75
C SER A 339 -17.62 -0.08 10.36
N ILE A 340 -18.38 1.02 10.26
CA ILE A 340 -18.56 1.76 8.99
C ILE A 340 -17.23 2.36 8.53
N ALA A 341 -16.41 2.90 9.45
CA ALA A 341 -15.11 3.46 9.12
C ALA A 341 -14.16 2.41 8.50
N TYR A 342 -14.07 1.21 9.09
CA TYR A 342 -13.29 0.11 8.52
C TYR A 342 -13.81 -0.35 7.15
N GLN A 343 -15.14 -0.42 6.97
CA GLN A 343 -15.73 -0.76 5.67
C GLN A 343 -15.44 0.29 4.60
N LYS A 344 -15.50 1.59 4.93
CA LYS A 344 -15.11 2.65 4.00
C LYS A 344 -13.63 2.58 3.63
N MET A 345 -12.76 2.29 4.60
CA MET A 345 -11.32 2.10 4.33
C MET A 345 -11.06 0.88 3.43
N THR A 346 -11.83 -0.20 3.64
CA THR A 346 -11.81 -1.41 2.80
C THR A 346 -12.24 -1.08 1.36
N CYS A 347 -13.29 -0.28 1.20
CA CYS A 347 -13.74 0.22 -0.10
C CYS A 347 -12.67 1.08 -0.78
N LEU A 348 -11.98 1.94 -0.04
CA LEU A 348 -10.87 2.74 -0.56
C LEU A 348 -9.73 1.86 -1.13
N CYS A 349 -9.32 0.81 -0.42
CA CYS A 349 -8.34 -0.16 -0.93
C CYS A 349 -8.78 -0.75 -2.28
N ARG A 350 -10.05 -1.16 -2.38
CA ARG A 350 -10.62 -1.72 -3.61
C ARG A 350 -10.72 -0.70 -4.75
N ASN A 351 -11.10 0.54 -4.45
CA ASN A 351 -11.18 1.61 -5.44
C ASN A 351 -9.78 1.92 -6.02
N ILE A 352 -8.76 2.04 -5.15
CA ILE A 352 -7.38 2.26 -5.59
C ILE A 352 -6.83 1.05 -6.36
N LYS A 353 -7.19 -0.17 -5.96
CA LYS A 353 -6.88 -1.39 -6.73
C LYS A 353 -7.44 -1.32 -8.15
N ASN A 354 -8.70 -0.92 -8.29
CA ASN A 354 -9.36 -0.77 -9.59
C ASN A 354 -8.71 0.35 -10.44
N GLU A 355 -8.23 1.44 -9.81
CA GLU A 355 -7.47 2.47 -10.52
C GLU A 355 -6.20 1.92 -11.18
N ILE A 356 -5.47 1.05 -10.49
CA ILE A 356 -4.26 0.43 -11.04
C ILE A 356 -4.62 -0.57 -12.15
N LEU A 357 -5.70 -1.34 -11.98
CA LEU A 357 -6.18 -2.26 -13.02
C LEU A 357 -6.55 -1.51 -14.31
N THR A 358 -7.24 -0.38 -14.20
CA THR A 358 -7.57 0.44 -15.38
C THR A 358 -6.32 1.01 -16.05
N ASP A 359 -5.27 1.32 -15.29
CA ASP A 359 -3.98 1.74 -15.85
C ASP A 359 -3.26 0.62 -16.60
N ILE A 360 -3.35 -0.61 -16.10
CA ILE A 360 -2.86 -1.81 -16.80
C ILE A 360 -3.64 -2.00 -18.11
N GLU A 361 -4.97 -1.87 -18.08
CA GLU A 361 -5.82 -2.00 -19.28
C GLU A 361 -5.48 -0.94 -20.35
N ILE A 362 -5.32 0.32 -19.94
CA ILE A 362 -4.93 1.43 -20.82
C ILE A 362 -3.53 1.19 -21.41
N HIS A 363 -2.58 0.74 -20.58
CA HIS A 363 -1.21 0.46 -21.02
C HIS A 363 -1.17 -0.68 -22.05
N ASN A 364 -2.00 -1.70 -21.89
CA ASN A 364 -2.09 -2.85 -22.78
C ASN A 364 -2.70 -2.53 -24.16
N GLN A 365 -3.28 -1.34 -24.36
CA GLN A 365 -3.72 -0.89 -25.70
C GLN A 365 -2.57 -0.36 -26.56
N HIS A 366 -1.35 -0.28 -26.02
CA HIS A 366 -0.13 0.12 -26.75
C HIS A 366 -0.18 1.50 -27.43
N ILE A 367 -0.98 2.42 -26.89
CA ILE A 367 -1.09 3.79 -27.40
C ILE A 367 0.04 4.68 -26.82
N LEU A 368 0.55 4.34 -25.63
CA LEU A 368 1.61 5.09 -24.95
C LEU A 368 3.01 4.77 -25.52
N PRO A 369 3.94 5.75 -25.52
CA PRO A 369 5.33 5.50 -25.88
C PRO A 369 5.99 4.44 -24.98
N THR A 370 6.96 3.70 -25.51
CA THR A 370 7.62 2.56 -24.83
C THR A 370 8.37 2.91 -23.55
N PHE A 371 8.75 4.18 -23.35
CA PHE A 371 9.41 4.62 -22.12
C PHE A 371 8.43 4.88 -20.96
N ILE A 372 7.12 4.87 -21.21
CA ILE A 372 6.09 5.07 -20.19
C ILE A 372 5.57 3.72 -19.71
N ASP A 373 6.01 3.32 -18.53
CA ASP A 373 5.39 2.25 -17.75
C ASP A 373 4.30 2.85 -16.86
N LEU A 374 3.10 3.00 -17.43
CA LEU A 374 1.96 3.60 -16.74
C LEU A 374 1.59 2.83 -15.46
N PRO A 375 1.51 1.49 -15.46
CA PRO A 375 1.18 0.71 -14.25
C PRO A 375 2.17 0.93 -13.11
N ASN A 376 3.49 0.86 -13.36
CA ASN A 376 4.48 1.10 -12.31
C ASN A 376 4.45 2.55 -11.81
N LEU A 377 4.27 3.51 -12.72
CA LEU A 377 4.21 4.92 -12.38
C LEU A 377 3.00 5.25 -11.50
N SER A 378 1.81 4.80 -11.86
CA SER A 378 0.59 5.08 -11.10
C SER A 378 0.53 4.28 -9.80
N ALA A 379 0.90 2.99 -9.82
CA ALA A 379 0.92 2.15 -8.64
C ALA A 379 1.89 2.64 -7.57
N SER A 380 3.03 3.23 -7.96
CA SER A 380 3.96 3.85 -7.00
C SER A 380 3.29 4.97 -6.20
N ILE A 381 2.50 5.82 -6.86
CA ILE A 381 1.78 6.93 -6.21
C ILE A 381 0.63 6.39 -5.36
N TYR A 382 -0.22 5.56 -5.97
CA TYR A 382 -1.39 5.02 -5.30
C TYR A 382 -1.04 4.19 -4.07
N SER A 383 -0.02 3.34 -4.16
CA SER A 383 0.44 2.50 -3.04
C SER A 383 1.02 3.34 -1.90
N THR A 384 1.84 4.36 -2.20
CA THR A 384 2.38 5.24 -1.16
C THR A 384 1.30 6.07 -0.47
N GLU A 385 0.38 6.68 -1.24
CA GLU A 385 -0.72 7.48 -0.69
C GLU A 385 -1.70 6.63 0.13
N LEU A 386 -2.06 5.43 -0.35
CA LEU A 386 -2.90 4.48 0.39
C LEU A 386 -2.21 4.03 1.68
N CYS A 387 -0.92 3.70 1.63
CA CYS A 387 -0.18 3.29 2.82
C CYS A 387 -0.14 4.40 3.88
N ASN A 388 0.11 5.64 3.48
CA ASN A 388 0.08 6.79 4.39
C ASN A 388 -1.32 7.01 4.98
N ARG A 389 -2.37 6.87 4.17
CA ARG A 389 -3.76 6.96 4.62
C ARG A 389 -4.11 5.86 5.62
N LEU A 390 -3.77 4.60 5.33
CA LEU A 390 -3.98 3.46 6.21
C LEU A 390 -3.27 3.64 7.55
N ARG A 391 -2.01 4.09 7.55
CA ARG A 391 -1.27 4.40 8.79
C ARG A 391 -1.97 5.47 9.61
N ALA A 392 -2.35 6.58 8.98
CA ALA A 392 -3.02 7.68 9.68
C ALA A 392 -4.38 7.24 10.25
N PHE A 393 -5.14 6.43 9.48
CA PHE A 393 -6.40 5.86 9.92
C PHE A 393 -6.24 4.89 11.10
N LEU A 394 -5.30 3.95 11.05
CA LEU A 394 -5.08 2.99 12.14
C LEU A 394 -4.54 3.66 13.41
N LEU A 395 -3.88 4.81 13.29
CA LEU A 395 -3.48 5.63 14.44
C LEU A 395 -4.67 6.39 15.05
N ALA A 396 -5.55 6.96 14.22
CA ALA A 396 -6.74 7.69 14.67
C ALA A 396 -7.84 6.77 15.21
N CYS A 397 -8.02 5.61 14.56
CA CYS A 397 -9.01 4.58 14.87
C CYS A 397 -8.29 3.25 15.14
N PRO A 398 -7.66 3.08 16.32
CA PRO A 398 -6.94 1.86 16.63
C PRO A 398 -7.92 0.69 16.81
N PRO A 399 -7.69 -0.44 16.10
CA PRO A 399 -8.53 -1.61 16.20
C PRO A 399 -8.42 -2.28 17.59
N PRO A 400 -9.54 -2.56 18.28
CA PRO A 400 -9.52 -3.21 19.60
C PRO A 400 -9.23 -4.73 19.53
N GLY A 401 -9.32 -5.33 18.35
CA GLY A 401 -9.10 -6.76 18.12
C GLY A 401 -9.52 -7.18 16.71
N PRO A 402 -9.41 -8.49 16.41
CA PRO A 402 -9.80 -9.08 15.12
C PRO A 402 -11.32 -9.15 14.89
N SER A 403 -11.98 -7.99 14.83
CA SER A 403 -13.40 -7.92 14.47
C SER A 403 -13.62 -8.18 12.97
N PRO A 404 -14.81 -8.63 12.54
CA PRO A 404 -15.06 -8.94 11.12
C PRO A 404 -14.73 -7.79 10.14
N PRO A 405 -15.10 -6.51 10.40
CA PRO A 405 -14.74 -5.39 9.52
C PRO A 405 -13.23 -5.13 9.45
N MET A 406 -12.51 -5.36 10.56
CA MET A 406 -11.06 -5.20 10.62
C MET A 406 -10.37 -6.33 9.84
N VAL A 407 -10.83 -7.57 10.01
CA VAL A 407 -10.34 -8.73 9.26
C VAL A 407 -10.57 -8.55 7.76
N GLU A 408 -11.69 -7.96 7.33
CA GLU A 408 -11.94 -7.62 5.93
C GLU A 408 -10.91 -6.59 5.40
N LEU A 409 -10.59 -5.56 6.18
CA LEU A 409 -9.55 -4.59 5.83
C LEU A 409 -8.16 -5.27 5.71
N VAL A 410 -7.82 -6.17 6.63
CA VAL A 410 -6.56 -6.94 6.57
C VAL A 410 -6.52 -7.79 5.32
N ILE A 411 -7.63 -8.45 4.97
CA ILE A 411 -7.78 -9.25 3.75
C ILE A 411 -7.51 -8.39 2.51
N GLU A 412 -8.24 -7.28 2.35
CA GLU A 412 -8.12 -6.42 1.16
C GLU A 412 -6.74 -5.76 1.06
N THR A 413 -6.15 -5.35 2.18
CA THR A 413 -4.79 -4.74 2.19
C THR A 413 -3.72 -5.78 1.83
N ALA A 414 -3.83 -7.00 2.35
CA ALA A 414 -2.90 -8.08 2.03
C ALA A 414 -3.07 -8.56 0.57
N ASP A 415 -4.31 -8.64 0.08
CA ASP A 415 -4.61 -8.98 -1.30
C ASP A 415 -4.09 -7.89 -2.25
N PHE A 416 -4.28 -6.60 -1.94
CA PHE A 416 -3.68 -5.50 -2.69
C PHE A 416 -2.16 -5.63 -2.81
N HIS A 417 -1.45 -5.88 -1.69
CA HIS A 417 0.01 -6.07 -1.72
C HIS A 417 0.41 -7.28 -2.59
N ARG A 418 -0.29 -8.41 -2.46
CA ARG A 418 -0.03 -9.60 -3.29
C ARG A 418 -0.31 -9.35 -4.77
N ASP A 419 -1.37 -8.61 -5.07
CA ASP A 419 -1.79 -8.35 -6.43
C ASP A 419 -0.78 -7.45 -7.17
N LEU A 420 -0.17 -6.47 -6.50
CA LEU A 420 0.93 -5.68 -7.08
C LEU A 420 2.08 -6.58 -7.56
N ALA A 421 2.46 -7.57 -6.75
CA ALA A 421 3.50 -8.54 -7.15
C ALA A 421 3.03 -9.40 -8.33
N SER A 422 1.76 -9.82 -8.35
CA SER A 422 1.19 -10.61 -9.45
C SER A 422 1.11 -9.86 -10.78
N TRP A 423 1.02 -8.53 -10.74
CA TRP A 423 0.99 -7.66 -11.93
C TRP A 423 2.38 -7.22 -12.40
N ASN A 424 3.45 -7.81 -11.86
CA ASN A 424 4.85 -7.43 -12.13
C ASN A 424 5.16 -5.95 -11.81
N ILE A 425 4.46 -5.35 -10.86
CA ILE A 425 4.74 -3.99 -10.39
C ILE A 425 5.92 -4.05 -9.41
N CYS A 426 6.90 -3.17 -9.61
CA CYS A 426 8.10 -3.08 -8.80
C CYS A 426 7.74 -2.73 -7.34
N HIS A 427 8.51 -3.27 -6.39
CA HIS A 427 8.34 -2.94 -4.99
C HIS A 427 8.49 -1.42 -4.76
N VAL A 428 7.43 -0.80 -4.25
CA VAL A 428 7.37 0.65 -4.03
C VAL A 428 7.89 0.97 -2.63
N LYS A 429 8.99 1.74 -2.55
CA LYS A 429 9.50 2.19 -1.25
C LYS A 429 8.47 3.07 -0.54
N GLY A 430 8.06 2.68 0.67
CA GLY A 430 7.01 3.39 1.42
C GLY A 430 5.58 3.09 0.93
N GLY A 431 5.41 2.14 0.00
CA GLY A 431 4.12 1.61 -0.41
C GLY A 431 3.48 0.71 0.65
N VAL A 432 2.34 0.11 0.32
CA VAL A 432 1.58 -0.78 1.20
C VAL A 432 2.38 -2.04 1.49
N ASP A 433 2.78 -2.20 2.74
CA ASP A 433 3.20 -3.48 3.31
C ASP A 433 2.16 -3.88 4.38
N ALA A 434 1.25 -4.75 3.99
CA ALA A 434 0.17 -5.20 4.87
C ALA A 434 0.68 -5.79 6.19
N LYS A 435 1.79 -6.54 6.15
CA LYS A 435 2.30 -7.20 7.36
C LYS A 435 2.83 -6.18 8.35
N GLU A 436 3.68 -5.26 7.88
CA GLU A 436 4.22 -4.18 8.72
C GLU A 436 3.13 -3.27 9.27
N LEU A 437 2.09 -2.97 8.48
CA LEU A 437 0.96 -2.13 8.91
C LEU A 437 0.21 -2.71 10.12
N PHE A 438 -0.02 -4.04 10.13
CA PHE A 438 -0.84 -4.69 11.16
C PHE A 438 -0.01 -5.38 12.25
N HIS A 439 1.30 -5.55 12.07
CA HIS A 439 2.14 -6.35 12.98
C HIS A 439 2.03 -5.92 14.45
N LEU A 440 2.19 -4.62 14.72
CA LEU A 440 2.13 -4.09 16.09
C LEU A 440 0.76 -4.38 16.73
N TYR A 441 -0.33 -4.18 15.99
CA TYR A 441 -1.67 -4.39 16.49
C TYR A 441 -1.95 -5.87 16.77
N ILE A 442 -1.55 -6.78 15.88
CA ILE A 442 -1.70 -8.23 16.07
C ILE A 442 -0.98 -8.69 17.35
N MET A 443 0.25 -8.23 17.56
CA MET A 443 1.02 -8.57 18.76
C MET A 443 0.33 -8.07 20.04
N ILE A 444 -0.18 -6.84 20.03
CA ILE A 444 -0.92 -6.27 21.15
C ILE A 444 -2.23 -7.04 21.40
N TRP A 445 -2.99 -7.38 20.36
CA TRP A 445 -4.24 -8.13 20.53
C TRP A 445 -4.01 -9.51 21.12
N ILE A 446 -2.96 -10.23 20.69
CA ILE A 446 -2.62 -11.53 21.25
C ILE A 446 -2.27 -11.37 22.74
N GLN A 447 -1.46 -10.36 23.08
CA GLN A 447 -1.08 -10.08 24.46
C GLN A 447 -2.28 -9.68 25.34
N ASP A 448 -3.15 -8.79 24.86
CA ASP A 448 -4.33 -8.32 25.59
C ASP A 448 -5.35 -9.45 25.80
N LYS A 449 -5.56 -10.30 24.77
CA LYS A 449 -6.40 -11.49 24.89
C LYS A 449 -5.80 -12.50 25.86
N GLN A 450 -4.48 -12.74 25.80
CA GLN A 450 -3.79 -13.57 26.78
C GLN A 450 -4.03 -13.06 28.20
N GLN A 451 -3.82 -11.76 28.43
CA GLN A 451 -4.00 -11.15 29.76
C GLN A 451 -5.45 -11.25 30.24
N SER A 452 -6.43 -10.98 29.36
CA SER A 452 -7.87 -11.11 29.68
C SER A 452 -8.26 -12.53 30.09
N LEU A 453 -7.75 -13.54 29.38
CA LEU A 453 -7.97 -14.95 29.71
C LEU A 453 -7.28 -15.35 31.02
N LEU A 454 -6.06 -14.85 31.27
CA LEU A 454 -5.34 -15.07 32.52
C LEU A 454 -6.05 -14.42 33.72
N GLU A 455 -6.63 -13.23 33.57
CA GLU A 455 -7.44 -12.59 34.62
C GLU A 455 -8.73 -13.36 34.88
N SER A 456 -9.38 -13.90 33.84
CA SER A 456 -10.55 -14.78 33.98
C SER A 456 -10.23 -15.99 34.87
N CYS A 457 -9.05 -16.60 34.71
CA CYS A 457 -8.59 -17.70 35.56
C CYS A 457 -8.43 -17.31 37.04
N LYS A 458 -8.17 -16.03 37.36
CA LYS A 458 -8.01 -15.54 38.74
C LYS A 458 -9.35 -15.22 39.41
N LEU A 459 -10.29 -14.65 38.65
CA LEU A 459 -11.60 -14.23 39.15
C LEU A 459 -12.46 -15.42 39.59
N GLU A 460 -12.32 -16.56 38.91
CA GLU A 460 -13.09 -17.78 39.20
C GLU A 460 -12.51 -18.64 40.33
N THR A 461 -11.81 -18.05 41.29
CA THR A 461 -11.25 -18.78 42.44
C THR A 461 -12.28 -19.20 43.49
N VAL A 462 -13.56 -18.84 43.30
CA VAL A 462 -14.67 -19.27 44.17
C VAL A 462 -15.02 -20.73 43.87
N LYS A 463 -15.14 -21.55 44.92
CA LYS A 463 -15.59 -22.94 44.78
C LYS A 463 -17.00 -22.99 44.21
N TRP A 464 -17.15 -23.71 43.10
CA TRP A 464 -18.45 -24.09 42.54
C TRP A 464 -19.07 -25.19 43.41
N SER A 465 -19.69 -24.81 44.52
CA SER A 465 -20.39 -25.75 45.40
C SER A 465 -21.76 -26.10 44.82
N GLY A 466 -21.89 -27.30 44.26
CA GLY A 466 -23.20 -27.93 43.99
C GLY A 466 -23.67 -27.97 42.53
N VAL A 467 -22.99 -27.31 41.58
CA VAL A 467 -23.32 -27.37 40.15
C VAL A 467 -22.49 -28.46 39.48
N ARG A 468 -23.10 -29.63 39.19
CA ARG A 468 -22.48 -30.69 38.36
C ARG A 468 -22.91 -30.50 36.91
N THR A 469 -21.96 -30.48 35.99
CA THR A 469 -22.23 -30.63 34.55
C THR A 469 -22.64 -32.07 34.23
N GLN A 470 -23.08 -32.35 32.99
CA GLN A 470 -23.43 -33.70 32.52
C GLN A 470 -22.30 -34.74 32.73
N HIS A 471 -21.05 -34.30 32.88
CA HIS A 471 -19.87 -35.15 33.04
C HIS A 471 -19.28 -35.17 34.46
N SER A 472 -19.97 -34.60 35.46
CA SER A 472 -19.40 -34.41 36.81
C SER A 472 -18.05 -33.69 36.77
N THR A 473 -17.96 -32.65 35.93
CA THR A 473 -16.81 -31.74 35.81
C THR A 473 -17.17 -30.35 36.28
N THR A 474 -16.17 -29.52 36.59
CA THR A 474 -16.43 -28.11 36.90
C THR A 474 -16.81 -27.33 35.63
N PRO A 475 -17.83 -26.46 35.65
CA PRO A 475 -18.22 -25.66 34.49
C PRO A 475 -17.11 -24.70 34.03
N PHE A 476 -16.25 -24.28 34.97
CA PHE A 476 -15.07 -23.44 34.72
C PHE A 476 -14.20 -23.92 33.55
N ILE A 477 -13.93 -25.22 33.49
CA ILE A 477 -13.03 -25.78 32.47
C ILE A 477 -13.68 -25.74 31.09
N ASP A 478 -14.96 -26.10 31.00
CA ASP A 478 -15.68 -26.07 29.72
C ASP A 478 -15.83 -24.63 29.21
N GLU A 479 -16.15 -23.67 30.08
CA GLU A 479 -16.24 -22.25 29.74
C GLU A 479 -14.89 -21.68 29.25
N MET A 480 -13.80 -21.94 29.98
CA MET A 480 -12.49 -21.45 29.58
C MET A 480 -12.02 -22.04 28.25
N TYR A 481 -12.26 -23.33 27.98
CA TYR A 481 -11.89 -23.95 26.70
C TYR A 481 -12.77 -23.49 25.53
N GLU A 482 -14.05 -23.17 25.75
CA GLU A 482 -14.86 -22.52 24.71
C GLU A 482 -14.34 -21.10 24.41
N ARG A 483 -13.98 -20.31 25.43
CA ARG A 483 -13.34 -19.00 25.22
C ARG A 483 -11.99 -19.10 24.47
N LEU A 484 -11.19 -20.14 24.76
CA LEU A 484 -9.96 -20.42 24.01
C LEU A 484 -10.29 -20.71 22.54
N LYS A 485 -11.29 -21.53 22.27
CA LYS A 485 -11.71 -21.88 20.91
C LYS A 485 -12.27 -20.69 20.13
N GLU A 486 -13.08 -19.84 20.77
CA GLU A 486 -13.54 -18.57 20.19
C GLU A 486 -12.33 -17.68 19.84
N THR A 487 -11.39 -17.52 20.78
CA THR A 487 -10.16 -16.75 20.55
C THR A 487 -9.39 -17.29 19.34
N LEU A 488 -9.21 -18.61 19.23
CA LEU A 488 -8.51 -19.20 18.07
C LEU A 488 -9.26 -18.97 16.75
N SER A 489 -10.59 -18.98 16.77
CA SER A 489 -11.41 -18.72 15.59
C SER A 489 -11.22 -17.27 15.10
N ASP A 490 -11.14 -16.30 16.02
CA ASP A 490 -10.90 -14.90 15.68
C ASP A 490 -9.57 -14.65 14.95
N TYR A 491 -8.54 -15.47 15.22
CA TYR A 491 -7.21 -15.33 14.60
C TYR A 491 -7.01 -16.17 13.33
N GLU A 492 -7.98 -16.99 12.92
CA GLU A 492 -7.83 -17.93 11.80
C GLU A 492 -7.36 -17.27 10.50
N VAL A 493 -7.99 -16.16 10.10
CA VAL A 493 -7.64 -15.44 8.87
C VAL A 493 -6.23 -14.84 8.93
N ILE A 494 -5.85 -14.29 10.09
CA ILE A 494 -4.53 -13.69 10.30
C ILE A 494 -3.45 -14.77 10.17
N ILE A 495 -3.67 -15.92 10.80
CA ILE A 495 -2.74 -17.05 10.79
C ILE A 495 -2.58 -17.66 9.39
N CYS A 496 -3.67 -17.84 8.65
CA CYS A 496 -3.60 -18.35 7.28
C CYS A 496 -2.79 -17.44 6.34
N ARG A 497 -2.75 -16.13 6.61
CA ARG A 497 -1.98 -15.15 5.83
C ARG A 497 -0.55 -15.00 6.31
N TRP A 498 -0.34 -15.02 7.63
CA TRP A 498 0.96 -14.87 8.28
C TRP A 498 1.18 -15.99 9.32
N PRO A 499 1.61 -17.18 8.88
CA PRO A 499 1.75 -18.36 9.74
C PRO A 499 2.77 -18.20 10.88
N GLU A 500 3.68 -17.24 10.81
CA GLU A 500 4.65 -16.96 11.86
C GLU A 500 4.03 -16.52 13.20
N TYR A 501 2.82 -15.96 13.19
CA TYR A 501 2.10 -15.63 14.43
C TYR A 501 1.58 -16.87 15.18
N ILE A 502 1.61 -18.05 14.56
CA ILE A 502 1.22 -19.32 15.20
C ILE A 502 2.02 -19.52 16.47
N PHE A 503 3.33 -19.29 16.46
CA PHE A 503 4.20 -19.52 17.62
C PHE A 503 3.90 -18.56 18.77
N VAL A 504 3.59 -17.30 18.46
CA VAL A 504 3.24 -16.30 19.48
C VAL A 504 1.89 -16.66 20.13
N LEU A 505 0.91 -17.03 19.31
CA LEU A 505 -0.40 -17.46 19.77
C LEU A 505 -0.33 -18.78 20.55
N GLU A 506 0.47 -19.76 20.09
CA GLU A 506 0.66 -21.03 20.78
C GLU A 506 1.24 -20.83 22.18
N ASN A 507 2.22 -19.93 22.32
CA ASN A 507 2.80 -19.57 23.61
C ASN A 507 1.75 -18.94 24.53
N ALA A 508 0.98 -17.97 24.02
CA ALA A 508 -0.07 -17.31 24.78
C ALA A 508 -1.13 -18.30 25.29
N ILE A 509 -1.59 -19.21 24.42
CA ILE A 509 -2.58 -20.23 24.75
C ILE A 509 -2.01 -21.25 25.74
N SER A 510 -0.76 -21.68 25.57
CA SER A 510 -0.09 -22.60 26.48
C SER A 510 0.02 -22.03 27.90
N ASP A 511 0.29 -20.73 28.03
CA ASP A 511 0.32 -20.06 29.33
C ASP A 511 -1.07 -19.95 29.97
N VAL A 512 -2.10 -19.67 29.18
CA VAL A 512 -3.49 -19.72 29.66
C VAL A 512 -3.86 -21.13 30.12
N GLU A 513 -3.52 -22.19 29.37
CA GLU A 513 -3.78 -23.57 29.79
C GLU A 513 -3.06 -23.94 31.09
N LYS A 514 -1.81 -23.50 31.28
CA LYS A 514 -1.08 -23.67 32.55
C LYS A 514 -1.83 -22.97 33.70
N ALA A 515 -2.31 -21.74 33.47
CA ALA A 515 -3.07 -20.98 34.45
C ALA A 515 -4.43 -21.62 34.77
N ILE A 516 -5.13 -22.19 33.78
CA ILE A 516 -6.37 -22.95 33.98
C ILE A 516 -6.10 -24.14 34.92
N VAL A 517 -5.03 -24.90 34.68
CA VAL A 517 -4.64 -26.04 35.54
C VAL A 517 -4.29 -25.57 36.95
N GLU A 518 -3.61 -24.43 37.09
CA GLU A 518 -3.28 -23.87 38.40
C GLU A 518 -4.52 -23.36 39.16
N ALA A 519 -5.40 -22.64 38.49
CA ALA A 519 -6.68 -22.16 39.03
C ALA A 519 -7.55 -23.33 39.50
N LEU A 520 -7.66 -24.38 38.68
CA LEU A 520 -8.36 -25.61 39.04
C LEU A 520 -7.76 -26.24 40.31
N ASN A 521 -6.43 -26.37 40.39
CA ASN A 521 -5.78 -26.91 41.59
C ASN A 521 -5.99 -26.03 42.84
N LYS A 522 -6.11 -24.71 42.66
CA LYS A 522 -6.37 -23.75 43.74
C LYS A 522 -7.82 -23.81 44.23
N GLN A 523 -8.80 -23.97 43.33
CA GLN A 523 -10.22 -24.15 43.69
C GLN A 523 -10.43 -25.38 44.59
N TYR A 524 -9.67 -26.45 44.35
CA TYR A 524 -9.76 -27.72 45.09
C TYR A 524 -8.60 -27.94 46.08
N VAL A 525 -7.96 -26.86 46.55
CA VAL A 525 -6.73 -26.98 47.36
C VAL A 525 -6.94 -27.74 48.67
N ASP A 526 -8.15 -27.65 49.25
CA ASP A 526 -8.52 -28.28 50.51
C ASP A 526 -8.59 -29.81 50.38
N VAL A 527 -9.15 -30.34 49.28
CA VAL A 527 -9.21 -31.78 49.01
C VAL A 527 -7.90 -32.33 48.44
N VAL A 528 -7.06 -31.48 47.84
CA VAL A 528 -5.72 -31.83 47.39
C VAL A 528 -4.70 -31.83 48.53
N SER A 529 -4.86 -30.97 49.54
CA SER A 529 -3.92 -30.83 50.67
C SER A 529 -3.59 -32.15 51.40
N PRO A 530 -4.54 -33.09 51.65
CA PRO A 530 -4.25 -34.36 52.32
C PRO A 530 -3.45 -35.32 51.44
N LEU A 531 -3.47 -35.13 50.11
CA LEU A 531 -2.73 -35.91 49.13
C LEU A 531 -1.27 -35.43 49.00
N LYS A 532 -1.00 -34.14 49.24
CA LYS A 532 0.36 -33.57 49.20
C LYS A 532 1.34 -34.22 50.17
N GLU A 533 0.84 -34.78 51.29
CA GLU A 533 1.63 -35.57 52.25
C GLU A 533 2.26 -36.84 51.63
N ILE A 534 1.74 -37.33 50.50
CA ILE A 534 2.23 -38.53 49.80
C ILE A 534 3.04 -38.16 48.56
N LEU A 535 2.71 -37.04 47.91
CA LEU A 535 3.36 -36.54 46.70
C LEU A 535 4.78 -35.97 46.94
N THR A 536 5.11 -35.60 48.18
CA THR A 536 6.44 -35.05 48.54
C THR A 536 7.34 -36.14 49.14
N PRO A 537 8.61 -36.28 48.70
CA PRO A 537 9.55 -37.21 49.32
C PRO A 537 9.74 -36.81 50.79
N LYS A 538 9.52 -37.75 51.71
CA LYS A 538 9.66 -37.50 53.15
C LYS A 538 11.12 -37.10 53.47
N LYS A 539 11.38 -35.81 53.68
CA LYS A 539 12.56 -35.36 54.44
C LYS A 539 12.28 -35.64 55.93
N PHE A 540 12.98 -36.62 56.49
CA PHE A 540 12.84 -37.01 57.90
C PHE A 540 13.33 -35.88 58.81
N GLY A 541 12.42 -35.26 59.55
CA GLY A 541 12.72 -34.29 60.60
C GLY A 541 12.06 -34.68 61.92
N LEU A 542 12.77 -34.48 63.03
CA LEU A 542 12.40 -34.88 64.40
C LEU A 542 11.01 -34.38 64.85
N LYS A 543 10.50 -33.28 64.25
CA LYS A 543 9.14 -32.74 64.51
C LYS A 543 8.00 -33.65 64.00
N TYR A 544 8.26 -34.62 63.11
CA TYR A 544 7.25 -35.53 62.57
C TYR A 544 6.88 -36.66 63.56
N MET A 545 7.78 -37.02 64.46
CA MET A 545 7.52 -38.06 65.48
C MET A 545 6.55 -37.60 66.58
N GLN A 546 6.51 -36.31 66.90
CA GLN A 546 5.60 -35.76 67.92
C GLN A 546 4.15 -35.57 67.42
N LYS A 547 3.91 -35.52 66.10
CA LYS A 547 2.55 -35.46 65.52
C LYS A 547 1.91 -36.84 65.34
N LEU A 548 2.69 -37.92 65.34
CA LEU A 548 2.19 -39.29 65.20
C LEU A 548 1.51 -39.84 66.46
N THR A 549 1.76 -39.27 67.62
CA THR A 549 1.19 -39.71 68.90
C THR A 549 -0.17 -39.09 69.24
N LYS A 550 -0.74 -38.20 68.40
CA LYS A 550 -2.02 -37.51 68.69
C LYS A 550 -3.09 -37.50 67.57
N ARG A 551 -2.89 -38.13 66.41
CA ARG A 551 -3.94 -38.20 65.37
C ARG A 551 -4.85 -39.42 65.62
N SER A 552 -6.14 -39.19 65.86
CA SER A 552 -7.14 -40.26 65.84
C SER A 552 -7.09 -40.97 64.48
N VAL A 553 -7.21 -42.29 64.51
CA VAL A 553 -7.08 -43.16 63.34
C VAL A 553 -8.39 -43.15 62.55
N CYS A 554 -8.58 -42.17 61.67
CA CYS A 554 -9.77 -42.06 60.83
C CYS A 554 -9.50 -42.62 59.43
N SER A 555 -10.44 -43.40 58.87
CA SER A 555 -10.38 -43.93 57.50
C SER A 555 -10.52 -42.80 56.49
N TYR A 556 -9.68 -42.80 55.45
CA TYR A 556 -9.79 -41.84 54.36
C TYR A 556 -10.92 -42.22 53.41
N THR A 557 -11.85 -41.30 53.15
CA THR A 557 -12.88 -41.44 52.12
C THR A 557 -12.60 -40.41 51.02
N VAL A 558 -12.76 -40.80 49.77
CA VAL A 558 -12.58 -39.90 48.62
C VAL A 558 -13.74 -38.90 48.60
N PRO A 559 -13.49 -37.59 48.71
CA PRO A 559 -14.55 -36.58 48.64
C PRO A 559 -15.11 -36.45 47.22
N ASP A 560 -16.39 -36.10 47.08
CA ASP A 560 -17.03 -35.84 45.78
C ASP A 560 -16.30 -34.74 44.99
N GLU A 561 -15.78 -33.72 45.68
CA GLU A 561 -15.04 -32.61 45.08
C GLU A 561 -13.71 -33.07 44.46
N LEU A 562 -13.10 -34.13 44.99
CA LEU A 562 -11.91 -34.72 44.38
C LEU A 562 -12.27 -35.50 43.10
N GLY A 563 -13.48 -36.08 43.06
CA GLY A 563 -14.12 -36.58 41.84
C GLY A 563 -14.18 -35.52 40.76
N MET A 564 -14.77 -34.36 41.10
CA MET A 564 -14.90 -33.21 40.19
C MET A 564 -13.55 -32.78 39.62
N LEU A 565 -12.51 -32.66 40.47
CA LEU A 565 -11.15 -32.30 40.03
C LEU A 565 -10.59 -33.31 39.02
N LEU A 566 -10.59 -34.60 39.37
CA LEU A 566 -9.96 -35.64 38.55
C LEU A 566 -10.73 -35.90 37.24
N ASN A 567 -12.06 -35.87 37.27
CA ASN A 567 -12.89 -35.94 36.07
C ASN A 567 -12.60 -34.74 35.15
N SER A 568 -12.47 -33.53 35.71
CA SER A 568 -12.16 -32.32 34.93
C SER A 568 -10.77 -32.39 34.28
N MET A 569 -9.75 -32.82 35.03
CA MET A 569 -8.40 -33.03 34.46
C MET A 569 -8.39 -34.10 33.37
N LYS A 570 -9.18 -35.17 33.53
CA LYS A 570 -9.31 -36.23 32.52
C LYS A 570 -10.01 -35.72 31.26
N ARG A 571 -11.09 -34.95 31.41
CA ARG A 571 -11.80 -34.31 30.29
C ARG A 571 -10.93 -33.33 29.53
N MET A 572 -10.10 -32.53 30.23
CA MET A 572 -9.11 -31.67 29.59
C MET A 572 -8.17 -32.49 28.69
N LEU A 573 -7.64 -33.60 29.21
CA LEU A 573 -6.69 -34.46 28.49
C LEU A 573 -7.30 -35.17 27.27
N ASP A 574 -8.52 -35.69 27.40
CA ASP A 574 -9.09 -36.61 26.42
C ASP A 574 -10.00 -35.91 25.39
N VAL A 575 -10.58 -34.76 25.74
CA VAL A 575 -11.63 -34.12 24.92
C VAL A 575 -11.27 -32.69 24.54
N LEU A 576 -10.90 -31.82 25.50
CA LEU A 576 -10.78 -30.39 25.25
C LEU A 576 -9.44 -30.02 24.60
N ARG A 577 -8.31 -30.46 25.16
CA ARG A 577 -6.98 -30.20 24.59
C ARG A 577 -6.80 -30.75 23.18
N PRO A 578 -7.23 -31.99 22.86
CA PRO A 578 -7.07 -32.51 21.50
C PRO A 578 -7.72 -31.63 20.43
N LYS A 579 -8.84 -30.96 20.74
CA LYS A 579 -9.50 -30.01 19.82
C LYS A 579 -8.61 -28.79 19.51
N ILE A 580 -7.96 -28.24 20.53
CA ILE A 580 -6.99 -27.14 20.38
C ILE A 580 -5.78 -27.62 19.57
N GLU A 581 -5.20 -28.77 19.92
CA GLU A 581 -4.07 -29.35 19.18
C GLU A 581 -4.41 -29.62 17.71
N THR A 582 -5.63 -30.07 17.39
CA THR A 582 -6.06 -30.27 15.99
C THR A 582 -6.12 -28.97 15.20
N GLN A 583 -6.52 -27.85 15.82
CA GLN A 583 -6.59 -26.55 15.16
C GLN A 583 -5.19 -26.01 14.84
N PHE A 584 -4.26 -26.08 15.79
CA PHE A 584 -2.85 -25.71 15.55
C PHE A 584 -2.20 -26.61 14.48
N LYS A 585 -2.51 -27.91 14.48
CA LYS A 585 -2.05 -28.83 13.43
C LYS A 585 -2.58 -28.47 12.05
N SER A 586 -3.85 -28.06 11.94
CA SER A 586 -4.39 -27.60 10.64
C SER A 586 -3.66 -26.34 10.15
N TRP A 587 -3.33 -25.40 11.03
CA TRP A 587 -2.57 -24.20 10.65
C TRP A 587 -1.10 -24.46 10.35
N GLY A 588 -0.53 -25.53 10.92
CA GLY A 588 0.82 -25.98 10.57
C GLY A 588 1.00 -26.29 9.08
N SER A 589 -0.08 -26.65 8.38
CA SER A 589 -0.06 -26.83 6.91
C SER A 589 0.14 -25.53 6.12
N CYS A 590 -0.11 -24.38 6.74
CA CYS A 590 0.06 -23.06 6.12
C CYS A 590 1.52 -22.58 6.18
N ILE A 591 2.39 -23.21 6.98
CA ILE A 591 3.80 -22.81 7.12
C ILE A 591 4.58 -23.36 5.91
N PRO A 592 5.28 -22.52 5.12
CA PRO A 592 6.17 -23.01 4.07
C PRO A 592 7.30 -23.87 4.67
N GLU A 593 7.63 -24.99 4.01
CA GLU A 593 8.64 -25.96 4.46
C GLU A 593 10.02 -25.30 4.66
N GLY A 594 10.29 -24.82 5.88
CA GLY A 594 11.57 -24.13 6.17
C GLY A 594 11.83 -23.79 7.64
N GLY A 595 10.87 -23.98 8.55
CA GLY A 595 11.04 -23.73 9.98
C GLY A 595 11.48 -24.98 10.75
N ASN A 596 12.51 -24.87 11.59
CA ASN A 596 13.04 -25.96 12.43
C ASN A 596 12.16 -26.31 13.64
N THR A 597 11.17 -25.48 13.98
CA THR A 597 10.24 -25.70 15.10
C THR A 597 8.86 -26.03 14.55
N ALA A 598 8.38 -27.25 14.79
CA ALA A 598 7.02 -27.63 14.43
C ALA A 598 6.04 -26.99 15.44
N PRO A 599 4.94 -26.38 14.98
CA PRO A 599 3.90 -25.91 15.89
C PRO A 599 3.34 -27.08 16.72
N GLY A 600 3.15 -26.86 18.01
CA GLY A 600 2.64 -27.85 18.96
C GLY A 600 3.62 -28.31 20.04
N GLU A 601 4.88 -27.85 20.04
CA GLU A 601 5.84 -28.18 21.12
C GLU A 601 5.38 -27.64 22.48
N HIS A 602 4.93 -26.38 22.56
CA HIS A 602 4.48 -25.77 23.80
C HIS A 602 3.18 -26.42 24.30
N LEU A 603 2.27 -26.77 23.38
CA LEU A 603 1.07 -27.54 23.71
C LEU A 603 1.43 -28.94 24.23
N SER A 604 2.47 -29.57 23.67
CA SER A 604 2.94 -30.87 24.12
C SER A 604 3.49 -30.82 25.55
N GLU A 605 4.22 -29.76 25.92
CA GLU A 605 4.72 -29.55 27.28
C GLU A 605 3.57 -29.48 28.31
N VAL A 606 2.51 -28.71 28.01
CA VAL A 606 1.37 -28.60 28.90
C VAL A 606 0.62 -29.94 29.00
N THR A 607 0.50 -30.68 27.91
CA THR A 607 -0.06 -32.04 27.89
C THR A 607 0.74 -32.98 28.82
N VAL A 608 2.08 -32.95 28.78
CA VAL A 608 2.94 -33.75 29.67
C VAL A 608 2.77 -33.33 31.12
N MET A 609 2.74 -32.03 31.40
CA MET A 609 2.54 -31.49 32.75
C MET A 609 1.20 -31.92 33.35
N LEU A 610 0.11 -31.81 32.58
CA LEU A 610 -1.23 -32.21 33.01
C LEU A 610 -1.32 -33.73 33.26
N ARG A 611 -0.78 -34.57 32.36
CA ARG A 611 -0.72 -36.04 32.56
C ARG A 611 0.07 -36.41 33.81
N THR A 612 1.16 -35.69 34.09
CA THR A 612 2.00 -35.94 35.26
C THR A 612 1.27 -35.59 36.55
N LYS A 613 0.58 -34.43 36.61
CA LYS A 613 -0.25 -34.05 37.76
C LYS A 613 -1.40 -35.03 37.99
N PHE A 614 -2.14 -35.39 36.94
CA PHE A 614 -3.25 -36.34 37.01
C PHE A 614 -2.79 -37.71 37.56
N ARG A 615 -1.70 -38.27 37.01
CA ARG A 615 -1.11 -39.53 37.51
C ARG A 615 -0.65 -39.41 38.96
N GLY A 616 -0.02 -38.29 39.33
CA GLY A 616 0.38 -38.04 40.72
C GLY A 616 -0.81 -38.07 41.68
N TYR A 617 -1.91 -37.40 41.34
CA TYR A 617 -3.10 -37.40 42.18
C TYR A 617 -3.75 -38.79 42.29
N LEU A 618 -3.87 -39.54 41.18
CA LEU A 618 -4.34 -40.93 41.22
C LEU A 618 -3.49 -41.79 42.16
N GLN A 619 -2.16 -41.68 42.05
CA GLN A 619 -1.23 -42.39 42.93
C GLN A 619 -1.47 -42.05 44.40
N ALA A 620 -1.60 -40.76 44.71
CA ALA A 620 -1.77 -40.29 46.08
C ALA A 620 -3.09 -40.77 46.70
N VAL A 621 -4.17 -40.81 45.91
CA VAL A 621 -5.47 -41.36 46.34
C VAL A 621 -5.34 -42.86 46.63
N VAL A 622 -4.77 -43.61 45.69
CA VAL A 622 -4.56 -45.06 45.84
C VAL A 622 -3.71 -45.38 47.07
N GLU A 623 -2.66 -44.61 47.35
CA GLU A 623 -1.83 -44.77 48.55
C GLU A 623 -2.57 -44.42 49.86
N LYS A 624 -3.52 -43.47 49.85
CA LYS A 624 -4.40 -43.24 51.02
C LYS A 624 -5.39 -44.41 51.20
N LEU A 625 -5.99 -44.91 50.12
CA LEU A 625 -6.90 -46.06 50.17
C LEU A 625 -6.18 -47.33 50.65
N ALA A 626 -4.98 -47.59 50.16
CA ALA A 626 -4.13 -48.70 50.63
C ALA A 626 -3.68 -48.53 52.09
N LYS A 627 -3.65 -47.31 52.63
CA LYS A 627 -3.44 -47.12 54.08
C LYS A 627 -4.67 -47.49 54.90
N ASN A 628 -5.89 -47.34 54.36
CA ASN A 628 -7.11 -47.76 55.05
C ASN A 628 -7.12 -49.27 55.33
N THR A 629 -6.63 -50.07 54.38
CA THR A 629 -6.49 -51.52 54.56
C THR A 629 -5.46 -51.90 55.62
N LYS A 630 -4.59 -50.97 56.05
CA LYS A 630 -3.56 -51.19 57.08
C LYS A 630 -3.98 -50.74 58.48
N LEU A 631 -5.18 -50.15 58.63
CA LEU A 631 -5.67 -49.60 59.91
C LEU A 631 -6.09 -50.70 60.90
N GLN A 632 -6.65 -51.81 60.40
CA GLN A 632 -7.09 -52.93 61.23
C GLN A 632 -6.27 -54.18 60.91
N ASN A 633 -5.99 -55.00 61.92
CA ASN A 633 -5.27 -56.26 61.75
C ASN A 633 -6.02 -57.26 60.85
N SER A 634 -7.35 -57.23 60.87
CA SER A 634 -8.26 -58.06 60.07
C SER A 634 -8.34 -57.66 58.59
N THR A 635 -7.88 -56.45 58.23
CA THR A 635 -7.86 -55.96 56.84
C THR A 635 -6.42 -55.84 56.30
N LYS A 636 -5.41 -55.90 57.17
CA LYS A 636 -4.00 -55.78 56.80
C LYS A 636 -3.50 -57.03 56.09
N LEU A 637 -3.42 -56.97 54.76
CA LEU A 637 -3.03 -58.08 53.89
C LEU A 637 -1.75 -58.81 54.37
N LYS A 638 -0.67 -58.07 54.65
CA LYS A 638 0.58 -58.67 55.16
C LYS A 638 0.39 -59.47 56.46
N LYS A 639 -0.50 -59.03 57.35
CA LYS A 639 -0.77 -59.73 58.62
C LYS A 639 -1.67 -60.94 58.38
N ILE A 640 -2.70 -60.82 57.54
CA ILE A 640 -3.55 -61.94 57.12
C ILE A 640 -2.70 -63.06 56.51
N LEU A 641 -1.74 -62.71 55.65
CA LEU A 641 -0.80 -63.66 55.04
C LEU A 641 0.15 -64.29 56.07
N GLN A 642 0.67 -63.52 57.03
CA GLN A 642 1.57 -64.02 58.09
C GLN A 642 0.87 -64.96 59.08
N ASP A 643 -0.38 -64.65 59.43
CA ASP A 643 -1.14 -65.40 60.42
C ASP A 643 -1.70 -66.71 59.85
N SER A 644 -1.62 -66.91 58.52
CA SER A 644 -2.12 -68.10 57.81
C SER A 644 -1.07 -69.22 57.85
N GLN A 645 -1.35 -70.29 58.59
CA GLN A 645 -0.47 -71.45 58.72
C GLN A 645 -0.66 -72.46 57.57
N GLU A 646 0.35 -73.30 57.33
CA GLU A 646 0.37 -74.31 56.24
C GLU A 646 -0.74 -75.36 56.31
N THR A 647 -1.31 -75.59 57.51
CA THR A 647 -2.40 -76.53 57.77
C THR A 647 -3.81 -75.96 57.52
N MET A 648 -3.94 -74.66 57.23
CA MET A 648 -5.25 -74.05 56.97
C MET A 648 -5.80 -74.42 55.59
N GLY A 649 -7.09 -74.76 55.53
CA GLY A 649 -7.78 -75.01 54.26
C GLY A 649 -8.01 -73.71 53.48
N GLU A 650 -8.26 -73.81 52.17
CA GLU A 650 -8.56 -72.66 51.32
C GLU A 650 -9.78 -71.85 51.84
N SER A 651 -10.78 -72.55 52.39
CA SER A 651 -11.97 -71.95 53.01
C SER A 651 -11.62 -71.03 54.18
N ASP A 652 -10.62 -71.40 55.00
CA ASP A 652 -10.25 -70.65 56.19
C ASP A 652 -9.45 -69.39 55.82
N ILE A 653 -8.57 -69.51 54.81
CA ILE A 653 -7.84 -68.37 54.23
C ILE A 653 -8.83 -67.38 53.60
N ARG A 654 -9.83 -67.88 52.87
CA ARG A 654 -10.91 -67.08 52.29
C ARG A 654 -11.76 -66.40 53.36
N GLY A 655 -12.08 -67.11 54.45
CA GLY A 655 -12.79 -66.55 55.61
C GLY A 655 -12.02 -65.40 56.29
N ARG A 656 -10.70 -65.52 56.42
CA ARG A 656 -9.84 -64.45 56.97
C ARG A 656 -9.71 -63.23 56.06
N MET A 657 -9.78 -63.42 54.74
CA MET A 657 -9.78 -62.31 53.77
C MET A 657 -11.14 -61.62 53.62
N GLN A 658 -12.22 -62.16 54.19
CA GLN A 658 -13.58 -61.64 53.98
C GLN A 658 -13.74 -60.17 54.41
N MET A 659 -13.18 -59.78 55.55
CA MET A 659 -13.22 -58.39 56.03
C MET A 659 -12.49 -57.43 55.08
N LEU A 660 -11.37 -57.85 54.50
CA LEU A 660 -10.66 -57.07 53.49
C LEU A 660 -11.48 -56.99 52.19
N LYS A 661 -12.06 -58.10 51.75
CA LYS A 661 -12.92 -58.17 50.55
C LYS A 661 -14.11 -57.22 50.67
N GLU A 662 -14.78 -57.18 51.81
CA GLU A 662 -15.90 -56.27 52.06
C GLU A 662 -15.48 -54.80 52.10
N LEU A 663 -14.33 -54.49 52.71
CA LEU A 663 -13.76 -53.14 52.70
C LEU A 663 -13.41 -52.69 51.27
N LEU A 664 -12.78 -53.56 50.47
CA LEU A 664 -12.46 -53.28 49.07
C LEU A 664 -13.73 -53.04 48.25
N ARG A 665 -14.74 -53.90 48.40
CA ARG A 665 -16.04 -53.75 47.73
C ARG A 665 -16.72 -52.42 48.07
N SER A 666 -16.80 -52.09 49.36
CA SER A 666 -17.38 -50.83 49.83
C SER A 666 -16.63 -49.61 49.26
N THR A 667 -15.29 -49.69 49.24
CA THR A 667 -14.45 -48.65 48.65
C THR A 667 -14.71 -48.51 47.15
N ILE A 668 -14.75 -49.60 46.39
CA ILE A 668 -15.00 -49.58 44.94
C ILE A 668 -16.37 -48.99 44.63
N ASN A 669 -17.41 -49.36 45.39
CA ASN A 669 -18.76 -48.78 45.23
C ASN A 669 -18.74 -47.26 45.46
N HIS A 670 -18.04 -46.79 46.48
CA HIS A 670 -17.88 -45.35 46.74
C HIS A 670 -17.08 -44.65 45.64
N LEU A 671 -16.05 -45.27 45.10
CA LEU A 671 -15.28 -44.69 43.98
C LEU A 671 -16.16 -44.50 42.74
N HIS A 672 -17.10 -45.42 42.50
CA HIS A 672 -18.04 -45.34 41.37
C HIS A 672 -19.06 -44.20 41.52
N THR A 673 -19.42 -43.79 42.74
CA THR A 673 -20.33 -42.66 42.95
C THR A 673 -19.63 -41.30 42.77
N VAL A 674 -18.30 -41.28 42.86
CA VAL A 674 -17.47 -40.06 42.82
C VAL A 674 -16.87 -39.81 41.44
N PHE A 675 -16.39 -40.86 40.76
CA PHE A 675 -15.62 -40.75 39.53
C PHE A 675 -16.43 -41.09 38.29
N GLU A 676 -16.17 -40.38 37.19
CA GLU A 676 -16.66 -40.77 35.87
C GLU A 676 -15.99 -42.09 35.43
N THR A 677 -16.65 -42.85 34.55
CA THR A 677 -16.26 -44.21 34.14
C THR A 677 -14.77 -44.38 33.84
N GLN A 678 -14.16 -43.46 33.09
CA GLN A 678 -12.74 -43.54 32.72
C GLN A 678 -11.79 -43.35 33.92
N VAL A 679 -12.10 -42.40 34.80
CA VAL A 679 -11.31 -42.14 36.01
C VAL A 679 -11.52 -43.26 37.03
N PHE A 680 -12.75 -43.76 37.15
CA PHE A 680 -13.11 -44.91 37.98
C PHE A 680 -12.32 -46.16 37.57
N ILE A 681 -12.31 -46.50 36.28
CA ILE A 681 -11.55 -47.65 35.78
C ILE A 681 -10.06 -47.48 36.09
N ALA A 682 -9.50 -46.30 35.80
CA ALA A 682 -8.09 -46.02 36.05
C ALA A 682 -7.73 -46.17 37.54
N ILE A 683 -8.52 -45.62 38.45
CA ILE A 683 -8.24 -45.66 39.88
C ILE A 683 -8.40 -47.08 40.46
N CYS A 684 -9.40 -47.85 39.99
CA CYS A 684 -9.58 -49.24 40.38
C CYS A 684 -8.42 -50.11 39.90
N ARG A 685 -7.95 -49.94 38.66
CA ARG A 685 -6.77 -50.67 38.14
C ARG A 685 -5.50 -50.36 38.93
N TRP A 686 -5.30 -49.09 39.29
CA TRP A 686 -4.15 -48.70 40.12
C TRP A 686 -4.27 -49.21 41.56
N TYR A 687 -5.48 -49.22 42.12
CA TYR A 687 -5.69 -49.76 43.46
C TYR A 687 -5.46 -51.28 43.49
N TRP A 688 -5.94 -52.00 42.48
CA TRP A 688 -5.68 -53.41 42.29
C TRP A 688 -4.17 -53.70 42.18
N ASP A 689 -3.44 -52.97 41.33
CA ASP A 689 -1.99 -53.09 41.20
C ASP A 689 -1.28 -52.82 42.53
N ARG A 690 -1.68 -51.78 43.27
CA ARG A 690 -1.06 -51.44 44.55
C ARG A 690 -1.29 -52.50 45.63
N MET A 691 -2.48 -53.11 45.67
CA MET A 691 -2.77 -54.22 46.56
C MET A 691 -1.96 -55.48 46.18
N ALA A 692 -1.76 -55.71 44.88
CA ALA A 692 -0.87 -56.75 44.39
C ALA A 692 0.58 -56.51 44.81
N GLN A 693 1.08 -55.28 44.72
CA GLN A 693 2.43 -54.92 45.19
C GLN A 693 2.64 -55.22 46.68
N ASP A 694 1.61 -55.10 47.52
CA ASP A 694 1.70 -55.48 48.94
C ASP A 694 1.86 -57.01 49.12
N VAL A 695 1.32 -57.84 48.20
CA VAL A 695 1.58 -59.30 48.15
C VAL A 695 2.95 -59.61 47.58
N LEU A 696 3.35 -58.93 46.50
CA LEU A 696 4.66 -59.10 45.87
C LEU A 696 5.78 -58.81 46.87
N GLY A 697 5.72 -57.67 47.56
CA GLY A 697 6.66 -57.32 48.61
C GLY A 697 6.60 -58.26 49.83
N PHE A 698 5.53 -59.02 50.03
CA PHE A 698 5.50 -60.08 51.04
C PHE A 698 6.29 -61.32 50.58
N LEU A 699 6.13 -61.74 49.33
CA LEU A 699 6.82 -62.89 48.73
C LEU A 699 8.32 -62.64 48.49
N GLU A 700 8.70 -61.46 47.98
CA GLU A 700 10.10 -61.11 47.69
C GLU A 700 10.99 -61.15 48.94
N ASN A 701 10.43 -60.78 50.09
CA ASN A 701 11.12 -60.78 51.37
C ASN A 701 11.29 -62.19 51.97
N ARG A 702 10.67 -63.23 51.38
CA ARG A 702 10.49 -64.55 52.02
C ARG A 702 10.47 -65.71 51.02
N LYS A 703 11.44 -65.73 50.10
CA LYS A 703 11.50 -66.64 48.93
C LYS A 703 11.51 -68.15 49.23
N GLU A 704 11.80 -68.58 50.46
CA GLU A 704 12.09 -69.99 50.80
C GLU A 704 10.89 -70.81 51.33
N ASN A 705 9.73 -70.20 51.61
CA ASN A 705 8.61 -70.89 52.27
C ASN A 705 7.46 -71.26 51.32
N ARG A 706 7.35 -72.55 50.95
CA ARG A 706 6.33 -73.11 50.03
C ARG A 706 4.88 -72.86 50.47
N SER A 707 4.61 -72.87 51.78
CA SER A 707 3.28 -72.59 52.34
C SER A 707 2.78 -71.18 52.04
N TRP A 708 3.67 -70.18 51.97
CA TRP A 708 3.32 -68.80 51.68
C TRP A 708 3.06 -68.53 50.20
N TYR A 709 3.58 -69.36 49.29
CA TYR A 709 3.20 -69.30 47.86
C TYR A 709 1.73 -69.68 47.68
N LYS A 710 1.29 -70.78 48.33
CA LYS A 710 -0.11 -71.22 48.27
C LYS A 710 -1.07 -70.19 48.86
N VAL A 711 -0.75 -69.63 50.04
CA VAL A 711 -1.57 -68.57 50.67
C VAL A 711 -1.60 -67.30 49.82
N SER A 712 -0.47 -66.91 49.22
CA SER A 712 -0.40 -65.74 48.35
C SER A 712 -1.13 -65.93 47.03
N GLN A 713 -1.13 -67.15 46.47
CA GLN A 713 -1.90 -67.49 45.27
C GLN A 713 -3.41 -67.36 45.50
N ILE A 714 -3.91 -67.86 46.64
CA ILE A 714 -5.32 -67.71 47.04
C ILE A 714 -5.64 -66.23 47.25
N ALA A 715 -4.74 -65.46 47.87
CA ALA A 715 -4.94 -64.03 48.08
C ALA A 715 -5.00 -63.22 46.77
N VAL A 716 -4.14 -63.54 45.81
CA VAL A 716 -4.16 -62.95 44.47
C VAL A 716 -5.47 -63.27 43.74
N SER A 717 -5.93 -64.52 43.78
CA SER A 717 -7.23 -64.90 43.21
C SER A 717 -8.39 -64.13 43.84
N ILE A 718 -8.40 -63.94 45.16
CA ILE A 718 -9.45 -63.17 45.84
C ILE A 718 -9.41 -61.69 45.44
N LEU A 719 -8.22 -61.09 45.30
CA LEU A 719 -8.08 -59.70 44.82
C LEU A 719 -8.58 -59.57 43.37
N ASP A 720 -8.15 -60.46 42.48
CA ASP A 720 -8.56 -60.50 41.09
C ASP A 720 -10.08 -60.63 40.97
N ASP A 721 -10.69 -61.61 41.66
CA ASP A 721 -12.13 -61.80 41.67
C ASP A 721 -12.86 -60.57 42.21
N THR A 722 -12.34 -59.93 43.26
CA THR A 722 -13.00 -58.78 43.90
C THR A 722 -12.99 -57.57 42.99
N PHE A 723 -11.85 -57.18 42.42
CA PHE A 723 -11.78 -56.04 41.52
C PHE A 723 -12.52 -56.29 40.21
N THR A 724 -12.32 -57.47 39.60
CA THR A 724 -12.94 -57.83 38.32
C THR A 724 -14.46 -57.89 38.46
N SER A 725 -15.00 -58.61 39.45
CA SER A 725 -16.46 -58.73 39.63
C SER A 725 -17.12 -57.40 39.96
N GLN A 726 -16.49 -56.55 40.80
CA GLN A 726 -17.07 -55.26 41.16
C GLN A 726 -17.00 -54.24 40.03
N MET A 727 -15.89 -54.19 39.27
CA MET A 727 -15.79 -53.33 38.10
C MET A 727 -16.79 -53.74 37.01
N GLN A 728 -16.95 -55.06 36.75
CA GLN A 728 -17.96 -55.56 35.81
C GLN A 728 -19.39 -55.28 36.28
N GLN A 729 -19.67 -55.45 37.58
CA GLN A 729 -21.00 -55.20 38.14
C GLN A 729 -21.42 -53.73 38.01
N LEU A 730 -20.49 -52.78 38.20
CA LEU A 730 -20.79 -51.35 38.22
C LEU A 730 -20.75 -50.70 36.83
N VAL A 731 -19.82 -51.11 35.98
CA VAL A 731 -19.63 -50.51 34.64
C VAL A 731 -20.36 -51.29 33.53
N GLY A 732 -20.61 -52.59 33.75
CA GLY A 732 -21.32 -53.45 32.80
C GLY A 732 -20.63 -53.55 31.42
N ASN A 733 -21.43 -53.55 30.36
CA ASN A 733 -20.98 -53.70 28.97
C ASN A 733 -20.09 -52.54 28.45
N ALA A 734 -19.99 -51.43 29.19
CA ALA A 734 -19.15 -50.30 28.83
C ALA A 734 -17.66 -50.50 29.20
N LEU A 735 -17.32 -51.59 29.89
CA LEU A 735 -15.95 -51.91 30.30
C LEU A 735 -15.20 -52.63 29.16
N PRO A 736 -14.13 -52.03 28.59
CA PRO A 736 -13.33 -52.69 27.56
C PRO A 736 -12.67 -53.96 28.09
N ALA A 737 -12.61 -55.02 27.28
CA ALA A 737 -11.94 -56.28 27.66
C ALA A 737 -10.47 -56.06 28.10
N LYS A 738 -9.80 -55.09 27.49
CA LYS A 738 -8.44 -54.66 27.84
C LYS A 738 -8.31 -54.11 29.27
N ASP A 739 -9.34 -53.46 29.79
CA ASP A 739 -9.35 -52.89 31.13
C ASP A 739 -9.66 -53.92 32.23
N LEU A 740 -10.00 -55.15 31.84
CA LEU A 740 -10.09 -56.32 32.72
C LEU A 740 -8.79 -57.14 32.78
N GLU A 741 -7.80 -56.83 31.94
CA GLU A 741 -6.52 -57.51 32.00
C GLU A 741 -5.82 -57.25 33.34
N PRO A 742 -5.23 -58.29 33.96
CA PRO A 742 -4.58 -58.16 35.26
C PRO A 742 -3.46 -57.10 35.22
N PRO A 743 -3.36 -56.22 36.23
CA PRO A 743 -2.28 -55.25 36.33
C PRO A 743 -0.88 -55.87 36.36
N ARG A 744 0.15 -55.04 36.12
CA ARG A 744 1.54 -55.50 35.96
C ARG A 744 2.03 -56.29 37.17
N SER A 745 1.75 -55.84 38.38
CA SER A 745 2.18 -56.56 39.59
C SER A 745 1.44 -57.89 39.78
N ILE A 746 0.20 -58.03 39.29
CA ILE A 746 -0.50 -59.33 39.28
C ILE A 746 0.14 -60.28 38.27
N LEU A 747 0.49 -59.80 37.07
CA LEU A 747 1.19 -60.62 36.07
C LEU A 747 2.54 -61.12 36.59
N GLU A 748 3.29 -60.25 37.27
CA GLU A 748 4.56 -60.60 37.91
C GLU A 748 4.40 -61.63 39.02
N LEU A 749 3.39 -61.45 39.89
CA LEU A 749 3.01 -62.43 40.90
C LEU A 749 2.65 -63.78 40.28
N ARG A 750 1.85 -63.81 39.21
CA ARG A 750 1.48 -65.04 38.50
C ARG A 750 2.70 -65.73 37.91
N SER A 751 3.66 -64.98 37.37
CA SER A 751 4.94 -65.53 36.90
C SER A 751 5.79 -66.10 38.04
N MET A 752 5.84 -65.45 39.21
CA MET A 752 6.56 -65.98 40.38
C MET A 752 5.88 -67.23 40.96
N LEU A 753 4.56 -67.22 41.07
CA LEU A 753 3.76 -68.32 41.63
C LEU A 753 3.65 -69.52 40.66
N GLY A 754 3.75 -69.28 39.35
CA GLY A 754 3.66 -70.33 38.32
C GLY A 754 4.96 -71.12 38.08
N LYS A 755 6.11 -70.62 38.53
CA LYS A 755 7.41 -71.31 38.39
C LYS A 755 7.56 -72.54 39.29
N ASP A 756 6.77 -72.65 40.37
CA ASP A 756 6.84 -73.77 41.33
C ASP A 756 5.77 -74.85 41.11
N ALA A 757 4.98 -74.77 40.03
CA ALA A 757 4.04 -75.84 39.65
C ALA A 757 4.74 -77.03 38.96
N TYR A 758 6.05 -76.94 38.71
CA TYR A 758 6.86 -77.95 38.00
C TYR A 758 8.15 -78.37 38.74
N TYR A 759 8.12 -78.45 40.08
CA TYR A 759 9.09 -79.22 40.87
C TYR A 759 8.48 -79.91 42.11
#